data_AF-A0A453NQF4-F1
#
_entry.id   AF-A0A453NQF4-F1
#
_cell.length_a   1.000
_cell.length_b   1.000
_cell.length_c   1.000
_cell.angle_alpha   90.00
_cell.angle_beta   90.00
_cell.angle_gamma   90.00
#
_symmetry.space_group_name_H-M   'P 1'
#
loop_
_entity.id
_entity.type
_entity.pdbx_description
1 polymer ?
#
loop_
_entity_poly.entity_id
_entity_poly.type
_entity_poly.pdbx_seq_one_letter_code
_entity_poly.pdbx_strand_id
1 'polypeptide(L)'
;MPSSISADNIKAWWIWGYWCSPLMYAQNAIAVNEFLGHSWRMVVDPTDSNDTLGVQVLKSRGIFVDPNWYWIGVGALLGYIMLFNVLFIVFLDLLDPLGKGQNVVSEEELMEKHVNRTGENVELLLLGNDSENSPSNGGGEITGADTRERGMALPFTPLSITFDNIRYSVDMPQEMKDKGITEDRLVLLKGVSGAFRPGVLTALMGVSGAGKTTLMDVLAGRKTGGYIEGDINISGYPKNQETFARIAGYCEQNDIHSPHVTVYESLVYSAWLRLSPDVDSEARQMFVEQVMELVELTSLRGALVGLPGVNGLSTEQRKRLTIAVELVANPSIIFMDEPTSGLDARAAAIVMRAVRNTVDTGRTVVCTIHQPSIDIFEAFDELFLMKRGGEEIYVGPLGHNSCHLIDYFEGIQGVKKIKDGYNPATWMLEVTTLAQEDALGLNFAEVYMNSDLYRRNKALISELSTPPPGSTDLYFSKQYAQSFFTQCVACLWKQHKSYWRNPSYTATRIFFTTVIALIFGTIFLNLGQKVGKRQDLFNSLGSMYAAVIFIGIQNGQCVQPIVDVERTVFYREKAAGMYSALPYAFAQVFIEIPHVFLQTIIYGLIVYSLIGLDWAFMKFFWYMFFMFFTFLYFTFYGMMAVAMTPNSDIAAIVATAFYAVWNIFAGFLVPRSVSVL
;
A
#
# COMPACT_ATOMS: atom_id res chain seq x y z
N MET A 1 -3.16 29.84 -20.64
CA MET A 1 -4.30 30.58 -20.07
C MET A 1 -3.74 31.91 -19.55
N PRO A 2 -3.74 33.00 -20.33
CA PRO A 2 -4.91 33.71 -20.89
C PRO A 2 -4.73 34.16 -22.36
N SER A 3 -3.76 33.58 -23.07
CA SER A 3 -3.33 33.96 -24.43
C SER A 3 -4.40 33.91 -25.53
N SER A 4 -5.59 33.39 -25.24
CA SER A 4 -6.69 33.29 -26.19
C SER A 4 -7.68 34.46 -26.13
N ILE A 5 -7.71 35.26 -25.06
CA ILE A 5 -8.64 36.39 -24.91
C ILE A 5 -7.84 37.70 -25.06
N SER A 6 -8.22 38.54 -26.02
CA SER A 6 -7.65 39.89 -26.12
C SER A 6 -8.01 40.71 -24.87
N ALA A 7 -7.10 41.56 -24.40
CA ALA A 7 -7.34 42.38 -23.20
C ALA A 7 -8.67 43.15 -23.25
N ASP A 8 -9.07 43.61 -24.44
CA ASP A 8 -10.31 44.35 -24.70
C ASP A 8 -11.59 43.53 -24.49
N ASN A 9 -11.49 42.20 -24.49
CA ASN A 9 -12.64 41.29 -24.34
C ASN A 9 -12.80 40.77 -22.91
N ILE A 10 -11.87 41.11 -22.00
CA ILE A 10 -11.96 40.74 -20.58
C ILE A 10 -12.91 41.71 -19.88
N LYS A 11 -13.80 41.18 -19.02
CA LYS A 11 -14.70 42.02 -18.22
C LYS A 11 -13.90 42.91 -17.27
N ALA A 12 -14.36 44.14 -17.06
CA ALA A 12 -13.69 45.15 -16.23
C ALA A 12 -13.34 44.64 -14.82
N TRP A 13 -14.17 43.78 -14.21
CA TRP A 13 -13.90 43.20 -12.88
C TRP A 13 -12.85 42.07 -12.85
N TRP A 14 -12.42 41.54 -13.99
CA TRP A 14 -11.41 40.48 -14.11
C TRP A 14 -10.07 41.01 -14.65
N ILE A 15 -10.01 42.30 -15.00
CA ILE A 15 -8.83 42.90 -15.60
C ILE A 15 -7.61 42.87 -14.66
N TRP A 16 -7.83 42.89 -13.34
CA TRP A 16 -6.75 42.73 -12.36
C TRP A 16 -6.05 41.37 -12.49
N GLY A 17 -6.78 40.29 -12.81
CA GLY A 17 -6.21 38.95 -12.99
C GLY A 17 -5.30 38.87 -14.22
N TYR A 18 -5.62 39.63 -15.26
CA TYR A 18 -4.74 39.80 -16.43
C TYR A 18 -3.43 40.48 -16.03
N TRP A 19 -3.50 41.59 -15.29
CA TRP A 19 -2.32 42.35 -14.83
C TRP A 19 -1.50 41.65 -13.72
N CYS A 20 -2.12 40.74 -12.97
CA CYS A 20 -1.47 39.93 -11.94
C CYS A 20 -0.74 38.70 -12.51
N SER A 21 -0.90 38.37 -13.80
CA SER A 21 -0.31 37.18 -14.39
C SER A 21 1.14 37.43 -14.85
N PRO A 22 2.15 36.75 -14.30
CA PRO A 22 3.53 36.87 -14.80
C PRO A 22 3.66 36.37 -16.25
N LEU A 23 2.83 35.41 -16.64
CA LEU A 23 2.83 34.82 -17.99
C LEU A 23 2.40 35.85 -19.06
N MET A 24 1.52 36.79 -18.71
CA MET A 24 1.12 37.89 -19.61
C MET A 24 2.33 38.76 -19.98
N TYR A 25 3.16 39.13 -18.99
CA TYR A 25 4.34 39.99 -19.22
C TYR A 25 5.39 39.26 -20.05
N ALA A 26 5.62 37.98 -19.75
CA ALA A 26 6.51 37.13 -20.54
C ALA A 26 6.04 37.01 -22.01
N GLN A 27 4.75 36.70 -22.22
CA GLN A 27 4.20 36.53 -23.57
C GLN A 27 4.25 37.82 -24.38
N ASN A 28 3.90 38.96 -23.76
CA ASN A 28 3.97 40.26 -24.43
C ASN A 28 5.42 40.63 -24.78
N ALA A 29 6.38 40.41 -23.86
CA ALA A 29 7.80 40.71 -24.13
C ALA A 29 8.37 39.84 -25.28
N ILE A 30 8.07 38.55 -25.30
CA ILE A 30 8.50 37.63 -26.36
C ILE A 30 7.85 38.00 -27.70
N ALA A 31 6.54 38.24 -27.71
CA ALA A 31 5.80 38.59 -28.92
C ALA A 31 6.28 39.91 -29.52
N VAL A 32 6.48 40.95 -28.69
CA VAL A 32 6.99 42.25 -29.15
C VAL A 32 8.42 42.12 -29.70
N ASN A 33 9.28 41.34 -29.05
CA ASN A 33 10.64 41.09 -29.52
C ASN A 33 10.68 40.40 -30.89
N GLU A 34 9.84 39.37 -31.09
CA GLU A 34 9.82 38.59 -32.32
C GLU A 34 9.14 39.36 -33.47
N PHE A 35 7.92 39.87 -33.25
CA PHE A 35 7.11 40.47 -34.32
C PHE A 35 7.54 41.90 -34.69
N LEU A 36 8.35 42.59 -33.89
CA LEU A 36 9.02 43.84 -34.31
C LEU A 36 10.40 43.62 -34.95
N GLY A 37 10.85 42.36 -35.02
CA GLY A 37 12.10 41.96 -35.63
C GLY A 37 12.15 42.21 -37.14
N HIS A 38 13.36 42.18 -37.71
CA HIS A 38 13.61 42.52 -39.11
C HIS A 38 12.83 41.64 -40.11
N SER A 39 12.60 40.37 -39.77
CA SER A 39 11.88 39.39 -40.60
C SER A 39 10.39 39.70 -40.81
N TRP A 40 9.77 40.48 -39.90
CA TRP A 40 8.34 40.79 -39.89
C TRP A 40 8.00 42.20 -40.39
N ARG A 41 8.99 42.92 -40.93
CA ARG A 41 8.84 44.31 -41.43
C ARG A 41 8.24 44.44 -42.83
N MET A 42 7.78 43.35 -43.43
CA MET A 42 7.11 43.39 -44.74
C MET A 42 5.74 44.05 -44.62
N VAL A 43 5.35 44.87 -45.58
CA VAL A 43 4.00 45.46 -45.68
C VAL A 43 3.23 44.63 -46.70
N VAL A 44 2.14 43.98 -46.27
CA VAL A 44 1.40 43.01 -47.09
C VAL A 44 0.33 43.67 -47.97
N ASP A 45 -0.27 44.79 -47.54
CA ASP A 45 -1.25 45.55 -48.34
C ASP A 45 -1.14 47.07 -48.09
N PRO A 46 -0.57 47.86 -49.01
CA PRO A 46 -0.36 49.30 -48.83
C PRO A 46 -1.63 50.16 -48.85
N THR A 47 -2.79 49.59 -49.23
CA THR A 47 -4.04 50.33 -49.44
C THR A 47 -4.92 50.42 -48.20
N ASP A 48 -4.78 49.54 -47.22
CA ASP A 48 -5.60 49.53 -45.99
C ASP A 48 -4.86 50.00 -44.73
N SER A 49 -3.53 49.86 -44.66
CA SER A 49 -2.71 50.43 -43.57
C SER A 49 -1.22 50.43 -43.91
N ASN A 50 -0.47 51.40 -43.36
CA ASN A 50 1.00 51.49 -43.49
C ASN A 50 1.75 50.64 -42.42
N ASP A 51 1.03 49.74 -41.74
CA ASP A 51 1.56 48.93 -40.65
C ASP A 51 2.38 47.75 -41.19
N THR A 52 3.47 47.40 -40.51
CA THR A 52 4.22 46.17 -40.83
C THR A 52 3.37 44.94 -40.52
N LEU A 53 3.62 43.83 -41.21
CA LEU A 53 2.96 42.55 -40.98
C LEU A 53 3.01 42.14 -39.50
N GLY A 54 4.15 42.33 -38.84
CA GLY A 54 4.29 42.06 -37.41
C GLY A 54 3.37 42.92 -36.53
N VAL A 55 3.21 44.20 -36.85
CA VAL A 55 2.29 45.11 -36.13
C VAL A 55 0.83 44.70 -36.35
N GLN A 56 0.46 44.31 -37.57
CA GLN A 56 -0.88 43.78 -37.86
C GLN A 56 -1.16 42.48 -37.09
N VAL A 57 -0.19 41.58 -36.98
CA VAL A 57 -0.30 40.34 -36.20
C VAL A 57 -0.48 40.63 -34.71
N LEU A 58 0.33 41.53 -34.13
CA LEU A 58 0.21 41.93 -32.72
C LEU A 58 -1.16 42.54 -32.42
N LYS A 59 -1.63 43.47 -33.26
CA LYS A 59 -2.97 44.09 -33.14
C LYS A 59 -4.09 43.06 -33.28
N SER A 60 -3.97 42.12 -34.21
CA SER A 60 -4.98 41.07 -34.44
C SER A 60 -5.14 40.13 -33.23
N ARG A 61 -4.07 39.96 -32.44
CA ARG A 61 -4.06 39.14 -31.22
C ARG A 61 -4.32 39.94 -29.94
N GLY A 62 -4.52 41.26 -30.04
CA GLY A 62 -4.70 42.14 -28.88
C GLY A 62 -3.47 42.24 -27.98
N ILE A 63 -2.27 42.12 -28.55
CA ILE A 63 -0.98 42.26 -27.87
C ILE A 63 -0.47 43.69 -28.05
N PHE A 64 0.16 44.26 -27.03
CA PHE A 64 0.71 45.61 -27.10
C PHE A 64 1.82 45.72 -28.16
N VAL A 65 1.89 46.88 -28.82
CA VAL A 65 2.78 47.11 -29.97
C VAL A 65 4.02 47.93 -29.57
N ASP A 66 4.03 48.58 -28.41
CA ASP A 66 5.15 49.46 -28.03
C ASP A 66 6.42 48.65 -27.71
N PRO A 67 7.59 49.02 -28.26
CA PRO A 67 8.86 48.34 -28.00
C PRO A 67 9.25 48.31 -26.52
N ASN A 68 8.76 49.28 -25.73
CA ASN A 68 9.04 49.37 -24.30
C ASN A 68 8.48 48.19 -23.51
N TRP A 69 7.49 47.46 -24.03
CA TRP A 69 6.92 46.27 -23.39
C TRP A 69 7.94 45.14 -23.22
N TYR A 70 9.02 45.13 -24.00
CA TYR A 70 10.15 44.24 -23.78
C TYR A 70 10.78 44.47 -22.39
N TRP A 71 11.20 45.71 -22.10
CA TRP A 71 11.85 46.06 -20.83
C TRP A 71 10.89 46.05 -19.65
N ILE A 72 9.62 46.44 -19.87
CA ILE A 72 8.57 46.34 -18.86
C ILE A 72 8.36 44.87 -18.47
N GLY A 73 8.35 43.96 -19.46
CA GLY A 73 8.22 42.53 -19.19
C GLY A 73 9.40 41.96 -18.40
N VAL A 74 10.64 42.32 -18.75
CA VAL A 74 11.84 41.91 -18.01
C VAL A 74 11.80 42.43 -16.57
N GLY A 75 11.49 43.71 -16.37
CA GLY A 75 11.39 44.31 -15.03
C GLY A 75 10.30 43.66 -14.17
N ALA A 76 9.13 43.39 -14.75
CA ALA A 76 8.03 42.70 -14.07
C ALA A 76 8.42 41.27 -13.64
N LEU A 77 9.06 40.50 -14.53
CA LEU A 77 9.52 39.14 -14.23
C LEU A 77 10.57 39.12 -13.11
N LEU A 78 11.54 40.05 -13.12
CA LEU A 78 12.50 40.21 -12.01
C LEU A 78 11.79 40.55 -10.70
N GLY A 79 10.78 41.42 -10.74
CA GLY A 79 9.93 41.74 -9.59
C GLY A 79 9.21 40.51 -9.03
N TYR A 80 8.61 39.67 -9.88
CA TYR A 80 7.98 38.41 -9.45
C TYR A 80 8.98 37.42 -8.86
N ILE A 81 10.19 37.33 -9.41
CA ILE A 81 11.26 36.49 -8.84
C ILE A 81 11.59 36.92 -7.42
N MET A 82 11.77 38.23 -7.19
CA MET A 82 12.02 38.76 -5.84
C MET A 82 10.83 38.52 -4.91
N LEU A 83 9.60 38.81 -5.37
CA LEU A 83 8.38 38.63 -4.60
C LEU A 83 8.19 37.18 -4.15
N PHE A 84 8.32 36.20 -5.06
CA PHE A 84 8.17 34.80 -4.74
C PHE A 84 9.25 34.29 -3.80
N ASN A 85 10.50 34.78 -3.92
CA ASN A 85 11.56 34.46 -2.97
C ASN A 85 11.27 35.02 -1.57
N VAL A 86 10.81 36.27 -1.47
CA VAL A 86 10.44 36.87 -0.17
C VAL A 86 9.28 36.11 0.46
N LEU A 87 8.22 35.84 -0.29
CA LEU A 87 7.07 35.06 0.21
C LEU A 87 7.48 33.65 0.64
N PHE A 88 8.38 33.00 -0.11
CA PHE A 88 8.91 31.69 0.25
C PHE A 88 9.64 31.71 1.61
N ILE A 89 10.53 32.69 1.82
CA ILE A 89 11.23 32.86 3.09
C ILE A 89 10.24 33.14 4.22
N VAL A 90 9.28 34.04 4.01
CA VAL A 90 8.28 34.42 5.01
C VAL A 90 7.38 33.23 5.37
N PHE A 91 6.94 32.43 4.40
CA PHE A 91 6.11 31.26 4.69
C PHE A 91 6.88 30.16 5.41
N LEU A 92 8.16 29.97 5.12
CA LEU A 92 8.99 29.02 5.87
C LEU A 92 9.25 29.47 7.32
N ASP A 93 9.34 30.79 7.56
CA ASP A 93 9.56 31.34 8.89
C ASP A 93 8.27 31.37 9.74
N LEU A 94 7.12 31.59 9.12
CA LEU A 94 5.85 31.80 9.82
C LEU A 94 4.94 30.56 9.90
N LEU A 95 5.06 29.59 8.99
CA LEU A 95 4.17 28.43 8.95
C LEU A 95 4.82 27.20 9.58
N ASP A 96 4.22 26.72 10.67
CA ASP A 96 4.47 25.38 11.19
C ASP A 96 4.01 24.31 10.18
N PRO A 97 4.61 23.10 10.20
CA PRO A 97 4.18 22.00 9.34
C PRO A 97 2.69 21.68 9.53
N LEU A 98 1.92 21.81 8.44
CA LEU A 98 0.48 21.54 8.41
C LEU A 98 0.23 20.02 8.46
N GLY A 99 0.08 19.48 9.67
CA GLY A 99 -0.33 18.09 9.89
C GLY A 99 0.23 17.53 11.19
N LYS A 100 -0.53 17.61 12.29
CA LYS A 100 -0.20 16.85 13.50
C LYS A 100 -0.64 15.40 13.27
N GLY A 101 0.29 14.45 13.36
CA GLY A 101 -0.01 13.03 13.42
C GLY A 101 -0.93 12.77 14.62
N GLN A 102 -2.22 12.61 14.36
CA GLN A 102 -3.18 12.21 15.39
C GLN A 102 -2.99 10.72 15.62
N ASN A 103 -2.29 10.37 16.69
CA ASN A 103 -2.31 9.02 17.24
C ASN A 103 -3.74 8.70 17.68
N VAL A 104 -4.22 7.51 17.36
CA VAL A 104 -5.54 7.02 17.77
C VAL A 104 -5.57 6.96 19.29
N VAL A 105 -6.43 7.77 19.91
CA VAL A 105 -6.77 7.67 21.32
C VAL A 105 -7.81 6.56 21.44
N SER A 106 -7.56 5.54 22.25
CA SER A 106 -8.50 4.44 22.45
C SER A 106 -9.80 4.95 23.09
N GLU A 107 -10.90 4.22 22.91
CA GLU A 107 -12.21 4.59 23.48
C GLU A 107 -12.16 4.59 25.02
N GLU A 108 -11.34 3.72 25.61
CA GLU A 108 -11.01 3.68 27.05
C GLU A 108 -10.21 4.92 27.50
N GLU A 109 -9.20 5.36 26.75
CA GLU A 109 -8.46 6.60 27.06
C GLU A 109 -9.33 7.86 26.84
N LEU A 110 -10.27 7.82 25.89
CA LEU A 110 -11.26 8.89 25.70
C LEU A 110 -12.24 8.92 26.87
N MET A 111 -12.69 7.77 27.37
CA MET A 111 -13.51 7.68 28.59
C MET A 111 -12.71 8.13 29.81
N GLU A 112 -11.46 7.70 30.00
CA GLU A 112 -10.59 8.18 31.09
C GLU A 112 -10.32 9.69 31.00
N LYS A 113 -10.09 10.24 29.80
CA LYS A 113 -9.95 11.70 29.61
C LYS A 113 -11.25 12.45 29.81
N HIS A 114 -12.39 11.83 29.52
CA HIS A 114 -13.70 12.41 29.81
C HIS A 114 -13.93 12.44 31.32
N VAL A 115 -13.68 11.32 32.02
CA VAL A 115 -13.77 11.18 33.49
C VAL A 115 -12.83 12.14 34.19
N ASN A 116 -11.58 12.28 33.73
CA ASN A 116 -10.64 13.28 34.27
C ASN A 116 -11.05 14.74 34.01
N ARG A 117 -11.94 14.99 33.04
CA ARG A 117 -12.49 16.34 32.74
C ARG A 117 -13.81 16.64 33.44
N THR A 118 -14.68 15.65 33.66
CA THR A 118 -15.99 15.84 34.29
C THR A 118 -16.01 15.52 35.78
N GLY A 119 -15.01 14.81 36.31
CA GLY A 119 -14.88 14.55 37.76
C GLY A 119 -16.00 13.70 38.35
N GLU A 120 -16.74 12.95 37.54
CA GLU A 120 -17.79 12.04 38.01
C GLU A 120 -17.21 10.65 38.32
N ASN A 121 -17.39 10.23 39.58
CA ASN A 121 -16.91 8.95 40.09
C ASN A 121 -17.70 7.76 39.49
N VAL A 122 -16.96 6.72 39.10
CA VAL A 122 -17.43 5.49 38.43
C VAL A 122 -18.35 4.61 39.30
N GLU A 123 -18.50 4.91 40.60
CA GLU A 123 -19.17 4.01 41.54
C GLU A 123 -20.71 4.06 41.51
N LEU A 124 -21.33 5.00 40.78
CA LEU A 124 -22.79 5.18 40.78
C LEU A 124 -23.50 4.70 39.49
N LEU A 125 -22.78 4.25 38.46
CA LEU A 125 -23.37 3.71 37.22
C LEU A 125 -23.38 2.17 37.15
N LEU A 126 -22.74 1.50 38.12
CA LEU A 126 -22.68 0.02 38.20
C LEU A 126 -23.67 -0.59 39.21
N LEU A 127 -24.53 0.22 39.84
CA LEU A 127 -25.57 -0.24 40.75
C LEU A 127 -26.90 0.43 40.43
N GLY A 128 -27.72 -0.23 39.61
CA GLY A 128 -29.12 0.18 39.43
C GLY A 128 -29.84 -0.42 38.24
N ASN A 129 -30.21 -1.70 38.31
CA ASN A 129 -31.61 -2.17 38.23
C ASN A 129 -31.65 -3.70 38.12
N ASP A 130 -31.66 -4.37 39.27
CA ASP A 130 -32.17 -5.73 39.39
C ASP A 130 -33.26 -5.75 40.45
N SER A 131 -34.52 -5.69 40.02
CA SER A 131 -35.65 -6.24 40.77
C SER A 131 -36.88 -6.39 39.87
N GLU A 132 -37.45 -7.60 39.93
CA GLU A 132 -38.82 -8.01 39.55
C GLU A 132 -39.09 -8.42 38.08
N ASN A 133 -38.89 -9.70 37.77
CA ASN A 133 -40.02 -10.65 37.68
C ASN A 133 -39.55 -12.05 37.25
N SER A 134 -39.92 -13.06 38.04
CA SER A 134 -40.02 -14.46 37.60
C SER A 134 -41.37 -15.00 38.05
N PRO A 135 -41.99 -15.87 37.24
CA PRO A 135 -42.71 -17.00 37.80
C PRO A 135 -42.00 -18.30 37.42
N SER A 136 -41.85 -19.11 38.46
CA SER A 136 -41.41 -20.50 38.50
C SER A 136 -42.18 -21.43 37.55
N ASN A 137 -41.48 -22.36 36.89
CA ASN A 137 -41.75 -23.80 37.04
C ASN A 137 -40.75 -24.67 36.24
N GLY A 138 -40.35 -25.79 36.85
CA GLY A 138 -39.84 -26.96 36.14
C GLY A 138 -38.45 -27.40 36.59
N GLY A 139 -38.38 -28.18 37.66
CA GLY A 139 -37.15 -28.84 38.10
C GLY A 139 -36.72 -29.96 37.16
N GLY A 140 -35.41 -30.11 37.03
CA GLY A 140 -34.74 -31.24 36.38
C GLY A 140 -33.26 -31.18 36.74
N GLU A 141 -32.84 -32.00 37.70
CA GLU A 141 -31.44 -32.31 37.96
C GLU A 141 -30.82 -32.92 36.68
N ILE A 142 -29.77 -32.31 36.15
CA ILE A 142 -28.82 -33.02 35.28
C ILE A 142 -27.39 -32.63 35.70
N THR A 143 -26.69 -33.68 36.08
CA THR A 143 -25.28 -33.83 36.42
C THR A 143 -24.32 -33.32 35.33
N GLY A 144 -23.17 -32.82 35.79
CA GLY A 144 -21.95 -32.40 35.10
C GLY A 144 -21.76 -32.67 33.60
N ALA A 145 -21.35 -31.62 32.89
CA ALA A 145 -20.43 -31.68 31.75
C ALA A 145 -19.90 -30.26 31.40
N ASP A 146 -18.65 -30.25 30.94
CA ASP A 146 -17.99 -29.26 30.09
C ASP A 146 -17.31 -28.03 30.71
N THR A 147 -16.09 -28.28 31.20
CA THR A 147 -14.93 -27.46 30.87
C THR A 147 -14.99 -27.04 29.40
N ARG A 148 -15.31 -25.76 29.15
CA ARG A 148 -15.20 -25.15 27.81
C ARG A 148 -13.76 -25.26 27.33
N GLU A 149 -13.48 -26.19 26.43
CA GLU A 149 -12.25 -26.18 25.65
C GLU A 149 -12.14 -24.81 24.97
N ARG A 150 -11.00 -24.13 25.12
CA ARG A 150 -10.67 -22.87 24.44
C ARG A 150 -10.41 -23.11 22.93
N GLY A 151 -11.33 -23.78 22.25
CA GLY A 151 -11.26 -24.07 20.82
C GLY A 151 -11.69 -22.86 19.99
N MET A 152 -10.98 -22.60 18.91
CA MET A 152 -11.43 -21.68 17.85
C MET A 152 -12.74 -22.21 17.23
N ALA A 153 -13.66 -21.32 16.88
CA ALA A 153 -15.00 -21.67 16.37
C ALA A 153 -14.97 -22.43 15.04
N LEU A 154 -13.93 -22.24 14.24
CA LEU A 154 -13.72 -22.97 13.00
C LEU A 154 -12.70 -24.09 13.22
N PRO A 155 -13.05 -25.35 12.90
CA PRO A 155 -12.10 -26.44 12.97
C PRO A 155 -10.99 -26.21 11.93
N PHE A 156 -9.76 -26.55 12.30
CA PHE A 156 -8.64 -26.65 11.38
C PHE A 156 -7.88 -27.94 11.65
N THR A 157 -7.22 -28.47 10.63
CA THR A 157 -6.36 -29.64 10.78
C THR A 157 -4.94 -29.16 11.08
N PRO A 158 -4.33 -29.54 12.21
CA PRO A 158 -2.92 -29.26 12.47
C PRO A 158 -2.03 -29.96 11.41
N LEU A 159 -1.16 -29.20 10.74
CA LEU A 159 -0.30 -29.73 9.66
C LEU A 159 1.17 -29.48 9.96
N SER A 160 2.01 -30.49 9.76
CA SER A 160 3.46 -30.37 9.81
C SER A 160 4.02 -30.05 8.43
N ILE A 161 5.12 -29.31 8.39
CA ILE A 161 5.90 -29.10 7.18
C ILE A 161 7.27 -29.75 7.38
N THR A 162 7.69 -30.53 6.40
CA THR A 162 8.98 -31.22 6.36
C THR A 162 9.69 -30.82 5.09
N PHE A 163 11.00 -30.64 5.17
CA PHE A 163 11.81 -30.30 4.03
C PHE A 163 13.15 -31.00 4.12
N ASP A 164 13.60 -31.59 3.01
CA ASP A 164 14.80 -32.39 2.97
C ASP A 164 15.75 -31.97 1.85
N ASN A 165 17.01 -31.71 2.23
CA ASN A 165 18.11 -31.34 1.33
C ASN A 165 17.75 -30.16 0.40
N ILE A 166 17.13 -29.13 0.97
CA ILE A 166 16.72 -27.94 0.21
C ILE A 166 17.94 -27.15 -0.24
N ARG A 167 18.09 -27.02 -1.56
CA ARG A 167 19.07 -26.13 -2.19
C ARG A 167 18.36 -25.04 -2.95
N TYR A 168 18.86 -23.82 -2.80
CA TYR A 168 18.38 -22.67 -3.55
C TYR A 168 19.56 -21.95 -4.16
N SER A 169 19.51 -21.76 -5.48
CA SER A 169 20.53 -21.04 -6.23
C SER A 169 19.91 -19.99 -7.12
N VAL A 170 20.62 -18.87 -7.30
CA VAL A 170 20.25 -17.78 -8.20
C VAL A 170 21.36 -17.55 -9.19
N ASP A 171 21.03 -17.00 -10.35
CA ASP A 171 22.05 -16.60 -11.32
C ASP A 171 22.98 -15.56 -10.68
N MET A 172 24.29 -15.69 -10.95
CA MET A 172 25.29 -14.83 -10.34
C MET A 172 25.03 -13.35 -10.73
N PRO A 173 24.82 -12.44 -9.75
CA PRO A 173 24.59 -11.03 -10.02
C PRO A 173 25.73 -10.43 -10.86
N GLN A 174 25.40 -9.51 -11.78
CA GLN A 174 26.39 -8.90 -12.67
C GLN A 174 27.52 -8.22 -11.90
N GLU A 175 27.21 -7.54 -10.79
CA GLU A 175 28.18 -6.89 -9.90
C GLU A 175 29.22 -7.86 -9.30
N MET A 176 28.86 -9.13 -9.10
CA MET A 176 29.74 -10.18 -8.58
C MET A 176 30.57 -10.82 -9.71
N LYS A 177 30.01 -10.94 -10.92
CA LYS A 177 30.75 -11.35 -12.11
C LYS A 177 31.85 -10.34 -12.45
N ASP A 178 31.56 -9.05 -12.33
CA ASP A 178 32.51 -7.97 -12.56
C ASP A 178 33.67 -7.96 -11.54
N LYS A 179 33.46 -8.57 -10.35
CA LYS A 179 34.49 -8.79 -9.33
C LYS A 179 35.32 -10.07 -9.56
N GLY A 180 35.13 -10.76 -10.67
CA GLY A 180 35.96 -11.90 -11.10
C GLY A 180 35.51 -13.27 -10.61
N ILE A 181 34.27 -13.42 -10.11
CA ILE A 181 33.73 -14.73 -9.72
C ILE A 181 33.28 -15.48 -10.98
N THR A 182 33.90 -16.64 -11.25
CA THR A 182 33.69 -17.45 -12.46
C THR A 182 32.51 -18.42 -12.37
N GLU A 183 31.86 -18.53 -11.22
CA GLU A 183 30.70 -19.38 -11.05
C GLU A 183 29.45 -18.77 -11.69
N ASP A 184 28.67 -19.60 -12.39
CA ASP A 184 27.44 -19.14 -13.05
C ASP A 184 26.29 -18.90 -12.08
N ARG A 185 26.28 -19.60 -10.94
CA ARG A 185 25.19 -19.58 -9.95
C ARG A 185 25.72 -19.33 -8.55
N LEU A 186 25.03 -18.45 -7.82
CA LEU A 186 25.24 -18.22 -6.41
C LEU A 186 24.31 -19.15 -5.62
N VAL A 187 24.89 -20.09 -4.87
CA VAL A 187 24.14 -20.97 -3.96
C VAL A 187 23.89 -20.26 -2.64
N LEU A 188 22.63 -20.06 -2.29
CA LEU A 188 22.21 -19.37 -1.07
C LEU A 188 21.80 -20.34 0.06
N LEU A 189 21.34 -21.54 -0.30
CA LEU A 189 21.01 -22.63 0.63
C LEU A 189 21.71 -23.92 0.16
N LYS A 190 22.41 -24.62 1.06
CA LYS A 190 23.29 -25.75 0.72
C LYS A 190 22.79 -27.08 1.28
N GLY A 191 21.54 -27.43 1.00
CA GLY A 191 21.00 -28.75 1.34
C GLY A 191 20.44 -28.80 2.76
N VAL A 192 19.60 -27.82 3.07
CA VAL A 192 19.04 -27.63 4.42
C VAL A 192 17.90 -28.61 4.68
N SER A 193 17.91 -29.28 5.82
CA SER A 193 16.89 -30.24 6.24
C SER A 193 16.25 -29.88 7.58
N GLY A 194 14.92 -30.05 7.69
CA GLY A 194 14.19 -29.77 8.92
C GLY A 194 12.71 -30.14 8.87
N ALA A 195 12.06 -29.96 10.03
CA ALA A 195 10.62 -30.15 10.18
C ALA A 195 10.07 -29.08 11.14
N PHE A 196 8.88 -28.56 10.84
CA PHE A 196 8.10 -27.72 11.75
C PHE A 196 6.80 -28.43 12.09
N ARG A 197 6.50 -28.48 13.39
CA ARG A 197 5.45 -29.33 13.95
C ARG A 197 4.31 -28.50 14.55
N PRO A 198 3.08 -29.02 14.56
CA PRO A 198 1.97 -28.31 15.18
C PRO A 198 2.13 -28.19 16.70
N GLY A 199 1.72 -27.05 17.26
CA GLY A 199 1.82 -26.76 18.69
C GLY A 199 3.23 -26.42 19.19
N VAL A 200 4.20 -26.34 18.27
CA VAL A 200 5.60 -26.01 18.57
C VAL A 200 5.93 -24.65 17.94
N LEU A 201 6.47 -23.74 18.74
CA LEU A 201 6.97 -22.45 18.28
C LEU A 201 8.46 -22.57 17.94
N THR A 202 8.78 -22.54 16.64
CA THR A 202 10.15 -22.68 16.15
C THR A 202 10.77 -21.31 15.81
N ALA A 203 11.90 -20.98 16.43
CA ALA A 203 12.72 -19.83 16.07
C ALA A 203 13.68 -20.16 14.94
N LEU A 204 13.63 -19.41 13.83
CA LEU A 204 14.62 -19.43 12.77
C LEU A 204 15.66 -18.32 13.00
N MET A 205 16.86 -18.69 13.41
CA MET A 205 17.92 -17.75 13.79
C MET A 205 19.21 -17.98 13.02
N GLY A 206 20.10 -17.00 13.08
CA GLY A 206 21.37 -17.00 12.36
C GLY A 206 21.84 -15.59 12.05
N VAL A 207 23.13 -15.46 11.73
CA VAL A 207 23.73 -14.17 11.37
C VAL A 207 23.08 -13.56 10.12
N SER A 208 23.26 -12.24 9.93
CA SER A 208 22.80 -11.60 8.69
C SER A 208 23.48 -12.23 7.47
N GLY A 209 22.71 -12.48 6.41
CA GLY A 209 23.18 -13.21 5.23
C GLY A 209 23.28 -14.74 5.39
N ALA A 210 22.75 -15.33 6.46
CA ALA A 210 22.66 -16.79 6.62
C ALA A 210 21.62 -17.48 5.71
N GLY A 211 20.74 -16.71 5.05
CA GLY A 211 19.68 -17.27 4.21
C GLY A 211 18.36 -17.56 4.93
N LYS A 212 18.12 -17.01 6.13
CA LYS A 212 16.89 -17.20 6.92
C LYS A 212 15.61 -16.84 6.15
N THR A 213 15.51 -15.59 5.70
CA THR A 213 14.37 -15.11 4.89
C THR A 213 14.29 -15.86 3.57
N THR A 214 15.43 -16.23 2.98
CA THR A 214 15.47 -17.05 1.76
C THR A 214 14.86 -18.43 1.97
N LEU A 215 15.21 -19.13 3.07
CA LEU A 215 14.62 -20.41 3.43
C LEU A 215 13.12 -20.27 3.68
N MET A 216 12.71 -19.26 4.46
CA MET A 216 11.29 -19.02 4.73
C MET A 216 10.50 -18.73 3.45
N ASP A 217 11.01 -17.90 2.55
CA ASP A 217 10.37 -17.60 1.26
C ASP A 217 10.27 -18.83 0.35
N VAL A 218 11.27 -19.71 0.35
CA VAL A 218 11.25 -20.97 -0.42
C VAL A 218 10.19 -21.92 0.16
N LEU A 219 10.15 -22.08 1.48
CA LEU A 219 9.15 -22.91 2.15
C LEU A 219 7.73 -22.34 2.01
N ALA A 220 7.57 -21.02 2.06
CA ALA A 220 6.31 -20.33 1.80
C ALA A 220 5.91 -20.35 0.30
N GLY A 221 6.87 -20.65 -0.59
CA GLY A 221 6.64 -20.69 -2.03
C GLY A 221 6.50 -19.31 -2.68
N ARG A 222 7.16 -18.31 -2.10
CA ARG A 222 7.16 -16.92 -2.57
C ARG A 222 8.30 -16.61 -3.54
N LYS A 223 9.34 -17.46 -3.61
CA LYS A 223 10.40 -17.32 -4.62
C LYS A 223 9.89 -17.78 -5.99
N THR A 224 9.68 -16.81 -6.89
CA THR A 224 9.27 -17.04 -8.29
C THR A 224 10.45 -17.17 -9.26
N GLY A 225 11.67 -16.88 -8.82
CA GLY A 225 12.90 -17.01 -9.59
C GLY A 225 13.98 -17.79 -8.83
N GLY A 226 15.01 -18.24 -9.56
CA GLY A 226 16.05 -19.14 -9.06
C GLY A 226 15.67 -20.62 -9.20
N TYR A 227 16.60 -21.49 -8.83
CA TYR A 227 16.45 -22.94 -8.90
C TYR A 227 16.30 -23.51 -7.49
N ILE A 228 15.19 -24.20 -7.24
CA ILE A 228 14.89 -24.89 -5.99
C ILE A 228 15.06 -26.39 -6.24
N GLU A 229 15.90 -27.04 -5.43
CA GLU A 229 16.09 -28.50 -5.41
C GLU A 229 15.80 -29.03 -4.00
N GLY A 230 15.42 -30.31 -3.90
CA GLY A 230 15.04 -30.97 -2.65
C GLY A 230 13.53 -31.16 -2.53
N ASP A 231 13.11 -31.83 -1.46
CA ASP A 231 11.72 -32.26 -1.27
C ASP A 231 11.06 -31.47 -0.14
N ILE A 232 9.82 -31.02 -0.37
CA ILE A 232 9.00 -30.33 0.63
C ILE A 232 7.67 -31.07 0.75
N ASN A 233 7.39 -31.64 1.92
CA ASN A 233 6.17 -32.39 2.19
C ASN A 233 5.35 -31.72 3.30
N ILE A 234 4.03 -31.70 3.14
CA ILE A 234 3.04 -31.23 4.12
C ILE A 234 2.32 -32.46 4.66
N SER A 235 2.51 -32.77 5.95
CA SER A 235 1.92 -33.94 6.61
C SER A 235 2.03 -35.25 5.81
N GLY A 236 3.19 -35.47 5.19
CA GLY A 236 3.51 -36.67 4.41
C GLY A 236 3.16 -36.62 2.92
N TYR A 237 2.52 -35.56 2.44
CA TYR A 237 2.20 -35.38 1.01
C TYR A 237 3.09 -34.32 0.36
N PRO A 238 3.48 -34.45 -0.92
CA PRO A 238 4.23 -33.42 -1.62
C PRO A 238 3.50 -32.08 -1.63
N LYS A 239 4.23 -30.98 -1.40
CA LYS A 239 3.67 -29.63 -1.37
C LYS A 239 3.11 -29.23 -2.74
N ASN A 240 1.80 -28.96 -2.82
CA ASN A 240 1.20 -28.29 -3.97
C ASN A 240 1.33 -26.77 -3.86
N GLN A 241 2.18 -26.17 -4.71
CA GLN A 241 2.51 -24.76 -4.66
C GLN A 241 1.32 -23.82 -4.97
N GLU A 242 0.38 -24.22 -5.83
CA GLU A 242 -0.72 -23.35 -6.24
C GLU A 242 -1.73 -23.12 -5.12
N THR A 243 -1.97 -24.15 -4.31
CA THR A 243 -3.01 -24.15 -3.27
C THR A 243 -2.45 -23.95 -1.86
N PHE A 244 -1.12 -23.94 -1.71
CA PHE A 244 -0.44 -23.80 -0.42
C PHE A 244 -0.87 -22.55 0.38
N ALA A 245 -1.10 -21.43 -0.30
CA ALA A 245 -1.57 -20.18 0.33
C ALA A 245 -2.94 -20.29 1.04
N ARG A 246 -3.70 -21.37 0.78
CA ARG A 246 -4.97 -21.64 1.47
C ARG A 246 -4.80 -22.25 2.86
N ILE A 247 -3.67 -22.91 3.11
CA ILE A 247 -3.36 -23.56 4.40
C ILE A 247 -2.25 -22.85 5.17
N ALA A 248 -1.55 -21.92 4.51
CA ALA A 248 -0.45 -21.15 5.08
C ALA A 248 -0.79 -19.66 5.22
N GLY A 249 -0.39 -19.06 6.33
CA GLY A 249 -0.33 -17.61 6.54
C GLY A 249 1.12 -17.12 6.50
N TYR A 250 1.35 -15.91 6.00
CA TYR A 250 2.68 -15.29 5.96
C TYR A 250 2.61 -13.85 6.45
N CYS A 251 3.21 -13.57 7.60
CA CYS A 251 3.35 -12.23 8.13
C CYS A 251 4.68 -11.63 7.63
N GLU A 252 4.60 -10.63 6.75
CA GLU A 252 5.77 -9.94 6.21
C GLU A 252 6.40 -9.00 7.26
N GLN A 253 7.69 -8.66 7.06
CA GLN A 253 8.41 -7.72 7.92
C GLN A 253 7.78 -6.31 7.89
N ASN A 254 7.27 -5.88 6.73
CA ASN A 254 6.60 -4.59 6.57
C ASN A 254 5.08 -4.75 6.72
N ASP A 255 4.51 -4.06 7.70
CA ASP A 255 3.08 -4.14 7.99
C ASP A 255 2.23 -3.25 7.07
N ILE A 256 1.95 -3.75 5.86
CA ILE A 256 1.22 -3.03 4.82
C ILE A 256 -0.28 -3.35 4.90
N HIS A 257 -1.08 -2.31 5.10
CA HIS A 257 -2.55 -2.37 5.19
C HIS A 257 -3.17 -1.11 4.61
N SER A 258 -4.41 -1.18 4.11
CA SER A 258 -5.14 -0.01 3.62
C SER A 258 -5.38 1.01 4.77
N PRO A 259 -5.06 2.30 4.59
CA PRO A 259 -5.06 3.26 5.70
C PRO A 259 -6.47 3.71 6.15
N HIS A 260 -7.45 3.68 5.25
CA HIS A 260 -8.80 4.22 5.49
C HIS A 260 -9.86 3.17 5.92
N VAL A 261 -9.42 1.95 6.21
CA VAL A 261 -10.26 0.89 6.80
C VAL A 261 -9.99 0.75 8.28
N THR A 262 -10.95 0.22 9.03
CA THR A 262 -10.78 -0.08 10.46
C THR A 262 -10.11 -1.43 10.68
N VAL A 263 -9.63 -1.69 11.90
CA VAL A 263 -9.12 -3.01 12.32
C VAL A 263 -10.14 -4.10 12.03
N TYR A 264 -11.39 -3.94 12.50
CA TYR A 264 -12.44 -4.94 12.28
C TYR A 264 -12.74 -5.17 10.80
N GLU A 265 -12.87 -4.11 9.99
CA GLU A 265 -13.14 -4.24 8.56
C GLU A 265 -11.99 -4.92 7.80
N SER A 266 -10.74 -4.72 8.23
CA SER A 266 -9.58 -5.40 7.65
C SER A 266 -9.66 -6.92 7.88
N LEU A 267 -10.07 -7.33 9.08
CA LEU A 267 -10.28 -8.74 9.41
C LEU A 267 -11.47 -9.32 8.66
N VAL A 268 -12.61 -8.62 8.61
CA VAL A 268 -13.80 -9.06 7.86
C VAL A 268 -13.48 -9.21 6.36
N TYR A 269 -12.71 -8.28 5.80
CA TYR A 269 -12.28 -8.36 4.40
C TYR A 269 -11.42 -9.60 4.14
N SER A 270 -10.46 -9.89 5.03
CA SER A 270 -9.64 -11.10 4.94
C SER A 270 -10.45 -12.38 5.08
N ALA A 271 -11.33 -12.43 6.09
CA ALA A 271 -12.25 -13.54 6.33
C ALA A 271 -13.10 -13.85 5.10
N TRP A 272 -13.67 -12.80 4.50
CA TRP A 272 -14.57 -12.94 3.37
C TRP A 272 -13.88 -13.55 2.16
N LEU A 273 -12.62 -13.19 1.89
CA LEU A 273 -11.89 -13.63 0.71
C LEU A 273 -11.19 -14.99 0.88
N ARG A 274 -10.76 -15.32 2.10
CA ARG A 274 -9.91 -16.50 2.35
C ARG A 274 -10.62 -17.70 2.96
N LEU A 275 -11.74 -17.50 3.68
CA LEU A 275 -12.51 -18.62 4.23
C LEU A 275 -13.36 -19.32 3.14
N SER A 276 -13.69 -20.59 3.37
CA SER A 276 -14.53 -21.39 2.47
C SER A 276 -15.92 -20.73 2.31
N PRO A 277 -16.53 -20.77 1.12
CA PRO A 277 -17.92 -20.31 0.93
C PRO A 277 -18.95 -21.11 1.75
N ASP A 278 -18.60 -22.29 2.24
CA ASP A 278 -19.48 -23.13 3.07
C ASP A 278 -19.60 -22.62 4.52
N VAL A 279 -18.74 -21.68 4.94
CA VAL A 279 -18.78 -21.09 6.27
C VAL A 279 -19.89 -20.03 6.30
N ASP A 280 -20.84 -20.22 7.21
CA ASP A 280 -21.93 -19.25 7.40
C ASP A 280 -21.41 -17.87 7.85
N SER A 281 -22.15 -16.81 7.52
CA SER A 281 -21.75 -15.45 7.86
C SER A 281 -21.71 -15.22 9.38
N GLU A 282 -22.57 -15.87 10.17
CA GLU A 282 -22.56 -15.76 11.63
C GLU A 282 -21.29 -16.43 12.20
N ALA A 283 -21.00 -17.66 11.75
CA ALA A 283 -19.79 -18.38 12.15
C ALA A 283 -18.51 -17.61 11.76
N ARG A 284 -18.49 -16.98 10.58
CA ARG A 284 -17.39 -16.11 10.15
C ARG A 284 -17.23 -14.90 11.07
N GLN A 285 -18.33 -14.25 11.48
CA GLN A 285 -18.27 -13.10 12.36
C GLN A 285 -17.77 -13.51 13.75
N MET A 286 -18.29 -14.59 14.32
CA MET A 286 -17.82 -15.15 15.58
C MET A 286 -16.33 -15.47 15.54
N PHE A 287 -15.85 -16.05 14.43
CA PHE A 287 -14.43 -16.36 14.25
C PHE A 287 -13.56 -15.09 14.22
N VAL A 288 -14.02 -14.02 13.55
CA VAL A 288 -13.31 -12.74 13.55
C VAL A 288 -13.21 -12.14 14.97
N GLU A 289 -14.28 -12.23 15.77
CA GLU A 289 -14.24 -11.77 17.17
C GLU A 289 -13.23 -12.55 18.00
N GLN A 290 -13.22 -13.89 17.87
CA GLN A 290 -12.27 -14.74 18.59
C GLN A 290 -10.82 -14.44 18.23
N VAL A 291 -10.53 -14.23 16.94
CA VAL A 291 -9.17 -13.85 16.51
C VAL A 291 -8.79 -12.50 17.09
N MET A 292 -9.71 -11.53 17.11
CA MET A 292 -9.48 -10.22 17.70
C MET A 292 -9.17 -10.30 19.19
N GLU A 293 -9.86 -11.17 19.93
CA GLU A 293 -9.60 -11.45 21.34
C GLU A 293 -8.24 -12.14 21.54
N LEU A 294 -7.91 -13.13 20.71
CA LEU A 294 -6.65 -13.89 20.77
C LEU A 294 -5.41 -13.00 20.65
N VAL A 295 -5.46 -11.99 19.78
CA VAL A 295 -4.39 -10.99 19.59
C VAL A 295 -4.61 -9.71 20.39
N GLU A 296 -5.62 -9.66 21.26
CA GLU A 296 -5.93 -8.54 22.15
C GLU A 296 -6.15 -7.20 21.42
N LEU A 297 -6.82 -7.23 20.27
CA LEU A 297 -7.17 -6.04 19.47
C LEU A 297 -8.59 -5.52 19.72
N THR A 298 -9.33 -6.10 20.68
CA THR A 298 -10.75 -5.81 20.92
C THR A 298 -11.03 -4.32 21.19
N SER A 299 -10.16 -3.66 21.96
CA SER A 299 -10.30 -2.22 22.26
C SER A 299 -10.04 -1.31 21.04
N LEU A 300 -9.41 -1.85 19.98
CA LEU A 300 -9.07 -1.12 18.76
C LEU A 300 -9.97 -1.48 17.58
N ARG A 301 -11.08 -2.18 17.82
CA ARG A 301 -12.03 -2.64 16.80
C ARG A 301 -12.39 -1.55 15.76
N GLY A 302 -12.76 -0.37 16.24
CA GLY A 302 -13.18 0.78 15.42
C GLY A 302 -12.05 1.71 15.00
N ALA A 303 -10.81 1.46 15.42
CA ALA A 303 -9.66 2.30 15.10
C ALA A 303 -9.33 2.22 13.61
N LEU A 304 -9.05 3.38 13.00
CA LEU A 304 -8.52 3.45 11.64
C LEU A 304 -7.07 2.99 11.62
N VAL A 305 -6.73 2.19 10.61
CA VAL A 305 -5.38 1.63 10.47
C VAL A 305 -4.35 2.73 10.23
N GLY A 306 -4.64 3.69 9.35
CA GLY A 306 -3.77 4.83 9.03
C GLY A 306 -2.46 4.46 8.31
N LEU A 307 -1.71 5.49 7.94
CA LEU A 307 -0.43 5.39 7.24
C LEU A 307 0.71 5.13 8.25
N PRO A 308 1.63 4.19 7.96
CA PRO A 308 2.76 3.89 8.84
C PRO A 308 3.57 5.14 9.19
N GLY A 309 3.79 5.37 10.49
CA GLY A 309 4.61 6.48 11.01
C GLY A 309 3.96 7.87 10.93
N VAL A 310 2.75 8.00 10.37
CA VAL A 310 2.05 9.28 10.22
C VAL A 310 0.82 9.36 11.11
N ASN A 311 -0.08 8.39 11.04
CA ASN A 311 -1.34 8.37 11.78
C ASN A 311 -1.90 6.95 11.94
N GLY A 312 -2.97 6.82 12.74
CA GLY A 312 -3.66 5.55 12.95
C GLY A 312 -3.01 4.72 14.06
N LEU A 313 -2.79 3.43 13.76
CA LEU A 313 -2.25 2.45 14.70
C LEU A 313 -0.74 2.65 14.94
N SER A 314 -0.33 2.42 16.19
CA SER A 314 1.09 2.28 16.56
C SER A 314 1.75 1.08 15.86
N THR A 315 3.08 1.03 15.86
CA THR A 315 3.85 -0.06 15.23
C THR A 315 3.50 -1.43 15.83
N GLU A 316 3.37 -1.50 17.15
CA GLU A 316 2.97 -2.70 17.90
C GLU A 316 1.56 -3.19 17.52
N GLN A 317 0.58 -2.29 17.54
CA GLN A 317 -0.81 -2.61 17.19
C GLN A 317 -0.93 -3.04 15.73
N ARG A 318 -0.14 -2.43 14.85
CA ARG A 318 -0.11 -2.78 13.42
C ARG A 318 0.51 -4.16 13.19
N LYS A 319 1.56 -4.54 13.93
CA LYS A 319 2.11 -5.90 13.94
C LYS A 319 1.06 -6.94 14.34
N ARG A 320 0.32 -6.68 15.41
CA ARG A 320 -0.79 -7.54 15.84
C ARG A 320 -1.91 -7.61 14.80
N LEU A 321 -2.23 -6.50 14.12
CA LEU A 321 -3.17 -6.50 13.00
C LEU A 321 -2.68 -7.39 11.85
N THR A 322 -1.40 -7.34 11.50
CA THR A 322 -0.82 -8.23 10.47
C THR A 322 -1.02 -9.70 10.84
N ILE A 323 -0.71 -10.07 12.09
CA ILE A 323 -0.92 -11.42 12.61
C ILE A 323 -2.41 -11.80 12.50
N ALA A 324 -3.32 -10.95 12.99
CA ALA A 324 -4.75 -11.24 12.94
C ALA A 324 -5.30 -11.37 11.51
N VAL A 325 -4.87 -10.52 10.56
CA VAL A 325 -5.31 -10.61 9.16
C VAL A 325 -4.95 -11.96 8.53
N GLU A 326 -3.79 -12.52 8.87
CA GLU A 326 -3.37 -13.84 8.42
C GLU A 326 -4.09 -14.97 9.19
N LEU A 327 -4.33 -14.81 10.49
CA LEU A 327 -5.04 -15.80 11.33
C LEU A 327 -6.50 -15.99 10.97
N VAL A 328 -7.17 -14.92 10.53
CA VAL A 328 -8.57 -14.95 10.12
C VAL A 328 -8.81 -15.83 8.87
N ALA A 329 -7.75 -16.19 8.13
CA ALA A 329 -7.84 -17.19 7.07
C ALA A 329 -7.96 -18.64 7.60
N ASN A 330 -7.91 -18.83 8.92
CA ASN A 330 -7.81 -20.13 9.59
C ASN A 330 -6.65 -21.02 9.07
N PRO A 331 -5.41 -20.51 8.95
CA PRO A 331 -4.30 -21.29 8.44
C PRO A 331 -3.83 -22.35 9.46
N SER A 332 -3.26 -23.45 8.97
CA SER A 332 -2.64 -24.50 9.78
C SER A 332 -1.15 -24.23 10.03
N ILE A 333 -0.49 -23.56 9.08
CA ILE A 333 0.94 -23.23 9.11
C ILE A 333 1.07 -21.71 9.02
N ILE A 334 1.89 -21.09 9.88
CA ILE A 334 2.10 -19.65 9.89
C ILE A 334 3.60 -19.35 9.89
N PHE A 335 4.01 -18.55 8.92
CA PHE A 335 5.35 -17.99 8.83
C PHE A 335 5.31 -16.53 9.29
N MET A 336 6.23 -16.13 10.16
CA MET A 336 6.34 -14.76 10.64
C MET A 336 7.75 -14.23 10.44
N ASP A 337 7.90 -13.22 9.58
CA ASP A 337 9.21 -12.63 9.30
C ASP A 337 9.49 -11.46 10.24
N GLU A 338 10.40 -11.66 11.20
CA GLU A 338 10.82 -10.68 12.21
C GLU A 338 9.66 -9.95 12.92
N PRO A 339 8.79 -10.67 13.65
CA PRO A 339 7.60 -10.09 14.29
C PRO A 339 7.94 -9.05 15.38
N THR A 340 9.18 -9.06 15.90
CA THR A 340 9.65 -8.14 16.95
C THR A 340 10.48 -6.97 16.42
N SER A 341 10.63 -6.84 15.10
CA SER A 341 11.42 -5.77 14.48
C SER A 341 10.80 -4.38 14.70
N GLY A 342 11.64 -3.39 15.01
CA GLY A 342 11.22 -2.00 15.21
C GLY A 342 10.41 -1.74 16.48
N LEU A 343 10.35 -2.72 17.41
CA LEU A 343 9.65 -2.61 18.68
C LEU A 343 10.63 -2.46 19.85
N ASP A 344 10.18 -1.79 20.91
CA ASP A 344 10.86 -1.84 22.20
C ASP A 344 10.58 -3.19 22.91
N ALA A 345 11.32 -3.48 23.98
CA ALA A 345 11.23 -4.78 24.66
C ALA A 345 9.80 -5.09 25.18
N ARG A 346 9.06 -4.06 25.62
CA ARG A 346 7.68 -4.22 26.12
C ARG A 346 6.72 -4.53 24.98
N ALA A 347 6.74 -3.75 23.90
CA ALA A 347 5.90 -3.99 22.74
C ALA A 347 6.20 -5.35 22.10
N ALA A 348 7.48 -5.73 22.00
CA ALA A 348 7.90 -7.02 21.50
C ALA A 348 7.33 -8.19 22.35
N ALA A 349 7.31 -8.05 23.68
CA ALA A 349 6.72 -9.05 24.57
C ALA A 349 5.20 -9.21 24.37
N ILE A 350 4.47 -8.11 24.13
CA ILE A 350 3.02 -8.15 23.83
C ILE A 350 2.76 -8.89 22.51
N VAL A 351 3.53 -8.58 21.47
CA VAL A 351 3.42 -9.29 20.18
C VAL A 351 3.77 -10.77 20.35
N MET A 352 4.85 -11.10 21.05
CA MET A 352 5.24 -12.49 21.29
C MET A 352 4.23 -13.28 22.11
N ARG A 353 3.52 -12.63 23.04
CA ARG A 353 2.38 -13.25 23.74
C ARG A 353 1.26 -13.63 22.78
N ALA A 354 0.91 -12.75 21.82
CA ALA A 354 -0.08 -13.06 20.79
C ALA A 354 0.40 -14.22 19.87
N VAL A 355 1.69 -14.27 19.55
CA VAL A 355 2.30 -15.39 18.81
C VAL A 355 2.20 -16.69 19.61
N ARG A 356 2.51 -16.68 20.91
CA ARG A 356 2.40 -17.84 21.80
C ARG A 356 0.96 -18.35 21.90
N ASN A 357 0.00 -17.44 22.14
CA ASN A 357 -1.43 -17.75 22.14
C ASN A 357 -1.87 -18.41 20.83
N THR A 358 -1.31 -17.97 19.70
CA THR A 358 -1.56 -18.57 18.38
C THR A 358 -1.02 -20.00 18.30
N VAL A 359 0.18 -20.26 18.78
CA VAL A 359 0.76 -21.61 18.75
C VAL A 359 -0.04 -22.56 19.65
N ASP A 360 -0.48 -22.09 20.82
CA ASP A 360 -1.25 -22.86 21.80
C ASP A 360 -2.60 -23.36 21.27
N THR A 361 -3.10 -22.77 20.18
CA THR A 361 -4.26 -23.31 19.46
C THR A 361 -3.99 -24.63 18.71
N GLY A 362 -2.72 -25.05 18.61
CA GLY A 362 -2.29 -26.26 17.89
C GLY A 362 -1.78 -26.00 16.46
N ARG A 363 -1.46 -24.75 16.11
CA ARG A 363 -0.92 -24.39 14.79
C ARG A 363 0.59 -24.59 14.72
N THR A 364 1.11 -24.79 13.51
CA THR A 364 2.55 -24.80 13.26
C THR A 364 3.02 -23.37 13.02
N VAL A 365 3.87 -22.83 13.89
CA VAL A 365 4.32 -21.43 13.79
C VAL A 365 5.83 -21.36 13.76
N VAL A 366 6.34 -20.66 12.75
CA VAL A 366 7.76 -20.44 12.54
C VAL A 366 8.00 -18.96 12.43
N CYS A 367 8.97 -18.44 13.19
CA CYS A 367 9.34 -17.04 13.05
C CYS A 367 10.84 -16.82 12.93
N THR A 368 11.25 -15.87 12.10
CA THR A 368 12.62 -15.35 12.15
C THR A 368 12.77 -14.34 13.25
N ILE A 369 13.86 -14.43 14.00
CA ILE A 369 14.19 -13.43 15.00
C ILE A 369 15.67 -13.08 14.93
N HIS A 370 15.95 -11.78 15.09
CA HIS A 370 17.28 -11.23 15.17
C HIS A 370 17.57 -10.75 16.60
N GLN A 371 18.47 -11.45 17.31
CA GLN A 371 18.97 -11.09 18.66
C GLN A 371 17.86 -10.73 19.68
N PRO A 372 17.04 -11.71 20.13
CA PRO A 372 15.99 -11.47 21.11
C PRO A 372 16.53 -11.22 22.52
N SER A 373 15.72 -10.61 23.38
CA SER A 373 15.94 -10.64 24.83
C SER A 373 15.78 -12.05 25.38
N ILE A 374 16.29 -12.29 26.58
CA ILE A 374 16.21 -13.60 27.27
C ILE A 374 14.73 -14.04 27.38
N ASP A 375 13.85 -13.16 27.85
CA ASP A 375 12.43 -13.47 28.02
C ASP A 375 11.73 -13.89 26.71
N ILE A 376 12.12 -13.28 25.58
CA ILE A 376 11.58 -13.64 24.27
C ILE A 376 12.20 -14.95 23.78
N PHE A 377 13.49 -15.16 24.02
CA PHE A 377 14.19 -16.36 23.59
C PHE A 377 13.66 -17.62 24.29
N GLU A 378 13.37 -17.52 25.58
CA GLU A 378 12.83 -18.63 26.38
C GLU A 378 11.35 -18.93 26.05
N ALA A 379 10.67 -18.09 25.28
CA ALA A 379 9.32 -18.39 24.81
C ALA A 379 9.29 -19.42 23.65
N PHE A 380 10.45 -19.72 23.05
CA PHE A 380 10.59 -20.67 21.96
C PHE A 380 10.72 -22.11 22.44
N ASP A 381 10.07 -23.03 21.73
CA ASP A 381 10.18 -24.46 22.01
C ASP A 381 11.38 -25.06 21.29
N GLU A 382 11.60 -24.65 20.03
CA GLU A 382 12.63 -25.15 19.14
C GLU A 382 13.42 -24.03 18.47
N LEU A 383 14.68 -24.33 18.16
CA LEU A 383 15.58 -23.46 17.43
C LEU A 383 16.06 -24.14 16.15
N PHE A 384 15.94 -23.42 15.04
CA PHE A 384 16.58 -23.70 13.77
C PHE A 384 17.68 -22.64 13.55
N LEU A 385 18.93 -23.01 13.77
CA LEU A 385 20.07 -22.11 13.69
C LEU A 385 20.86 -22.34 12.39
N MET A 386 21.02 -21.26 11.62
CA MET A 386 21.76 -21.23 10.37
C MET A 386 23.02 -20.40 10.49
N LYS A 387 24.10 -20.85 9.82
CA LYS A 387 25.31 -20.04 9.64
C LYS A 387 25.34 -19.35 8.29
N ARG A 388 26.27 -18.40 8.16
CA ARG A 388 26.54 -17.74 6.88
C ARG A 388 26.95 -18.77 5.84
N GLY A 389 26.30 -18.75 4.67
CA GLY A 389 26.50 -19.75 3.62
C GLY A 389 25.33 -20.71 3.41
N GLY A 390 24.25 -20.58 4.21
CA GLY A 390 23.02 -21.33 3.98
C GLY A 390 23.08 -22.78 4.46
N GLU A 391 23.76 -23.00 5.58
CA GLU A 391 23.95 -24.31 6.21
C GLU A 391 23.43 -24.26 7.65
N GLU A 392 22.77 -25.32 8.09
CA GLU A 392 22.31 -25.49 9.46
C GLU A 392 23.42 -25.99 10.38
N ILE A 393 23.43 -25.49 11.62
CA ILE A 393 24.43 -25.84 12.63
C ILE A 393 23.80 -26.38 13.92
N TYR A 394 22.51 -26.13 14.11
CA TYR A 394 21.72 -26.67 15.20
C TYR A 394 20.25 -26.64 14.81
N VAL A 395 19.56 -27.77 14.94
CA VAL A 395 18.10 -27.85 14.80
C VAL A 395 17.60 -28.72 15.93
N GLY A 396 16.77 -28.19 16.83
CA GLY A 396 16.31 -28.97 17.97
C GLY A 396 15.63 -28.15 19.07
N PRO A 397 15.19 -28.82 20.14
CA PRO A 397 14.53 -28.17 21.27
C PRO A 397 15.51 -27.35 22.10
N LEU A 398 15.11 -26.15 22.53
CA LEU A 398 15.94 -25.31 23.39
C LEU A 398 16.10 -25.92 24.80
N GLY A 399 15.04 -26.54 25.32
CA GLY A 399 14.96 -27.00 26.70
C GLY A 399 14.71 -25.85 27.68
N HIS A 400 14.40 -26.18 28.93
CA HIS A 400 14.16 -25.17 29.96
C HIS A 400 15.43 -24.36 30.22
N ASN A 401 15.35 -23.02 30.17
CA ASN A 401 16.50 -22.11 30.26
C ASN A 401 17.57 -22.41 29.20
N SER A 402 17.15 -22.80 27.99
CA SER A 402 18.04 -23.12 26.87
C SER A 402 19.10 -24.20 27.16
N CYS A 403 18.84 -25.12 28.10
CA CYS A 403 19.84 -26.09 28.57
C CYS A 403 20.36 -27.01 27.46
N HIS A 404 19.50 -27.51 26.57
CA HIS A 404 19.91 -28.41 25.49
C HIS A 404 20.77 -27.72 24.43
N LEU A 405 20.53 -26.42 24.21
CA LEU A 405 21.34 -25.60 23.32
C LEU A 405 22.74 -25.38 23.91
N ILE A 406 22.80 -25.00 25.19
CA ILE A 406 24.05 -24.74 25.90
C ILE A 406 24.89 -26.02 25.98
N ASP A 407 24.29 -27.14 26.38
CA ASP A 407 24.97 -28.44 26.49
C ASP A 407 25.55 -28.89 25.13
N TYR A 408 24.83 -28.65 24.03
CA TYR A 408 25.29 -29.00 22.69
C TYR A 408 26.55 -28.23 22.30
N PHE A 409 26.54 -26.90 22.44
CA PHE A 409 27.67 -26.06 22.05
C PHE A 409 28.84 -26.14 23.05
N GLU A 410 28.59 -26.30 24.35
CA GLU A 410 29.65 -26.53 25.35
C GLU A 410 30.32 -27.91 25.20
N GLY A 411 29.62 -28.89 24.62
CA GLY A 411 30.18 -30.21 24.30
C GLY A 411 31.23 -30.16 23.18
N ILE A 412 31.28 -29.09 22.39
CA ILE A 412 32.23 -28.92 21.28
C ILE A 412 33.56 -28.39 21.84
N GLN A 413 34.66 -29.10 21.53
CA GLN A 413 35.98 -28.72 22.02
C GLN A 413 36.39 -27.32 21.53
N GLY A 414 36.79 -26.46 22.48
CA GLY A 414 37.29 -25.11 22.20
C GLY A 414 36.23 -24.01 22.19
N VAL A 415 34.93 -24.35 22.26
CA VAL A 415 33.87 -23.35 22.44
C VAL A 415 33.94 -22.76 23.86
N LYS A 416 33.84 -21.43 23.95
CA LYS A 416 33.83 -20.73 25.24
C LYS A 416 32.51 -20.97 25.95
N LYS A 417 32.58 -21.43 27.19
CA LYS A 417 31.41 -21.61 28.07
C LYS A 417 30.63 -20.31 28.26
N ILE A 418 29.32 -20.44 28.41
CA ILE A 418 28.45 -19.29 28.65
C ILE A 418 28.74 -18.70 30.05
N LYS A 419 28.68 -17.38 30.17
CA LYS A 419 28.81 -16.70 31.47
C LYS A 419 27.45 -16.66 32.16
N ASP A 420 27.46 -16.72 33.49
CA ASP A 420 26.22 -16.60 34.27
C ASP A 420 25.52 -15.26 33.99
N GLY A 421 24.20 -15.30 33.80
CA GLY A 421 23.37 -14.15 33.42
C GLY A 421 23.57 -13.62 31.99
N TYR A 422 24.37 -14.28 31.14
CA TYR A 422 24.54 -13.87 29.76
C TYR A 422 23.44 -14.46 28.87
N ASN A 423 22.99 -13.70 27.86
CA ASN A 423 21.91 -14.12 26.98
C ASN A 423 22.36 -15.29 26.08
N PRO A 424 21.73 -16.48 26.17
CA PRO A 424 22.08 -17.64 25.34
C PRO A 424 21.97 -17.35 23.84
N ALA A 425 21.00 -16.54 23.42
CA ALA A 425 20.79 -16.19 22.02
C ALA A 425 21.94 -15.32 21.48
N THR A 426 22.47 -14.42 22.29
CA THR A 426 23.63 -13.59 21.93
C THR A 426 24.90 -14.43 21.92
N TRP A 427 25.09 -15.25 22.96
CA TRP A 427 26.24 -16.15 23.08
C TRP A 427 26.36 -17.11 21.89
N MET A 428 25.27 -17.79 21.51
CA MET A 428 25.31 -18.75 20.40
C MET A 428 25.75 -18.07 19.10
N LEU A 429 25.24 -16.85 18.82
CA LEU A 429 25.59 -16.12 17.60
C LEU A 429 27.04 -15.63 17.60
N GLU A 430 27.64 -15.38 18.77
CA GLU A 430 29.05 -14.99 18.92
C GLU A 430 30.01 -16.17 18.75
N VAL A 431 29.66 -17.34 19.31
CA VAL A 431 30.52 -18.53 19.23
C VAL A 431 30.45 -19.20 17.85
N THR A 432 29.36 -19.01 17.10
CA THR A 432 29.19 -19.57 15.74
C THR A 432 29.59 -18.61 14.63
N THR A 433 30.45 -17.62 14.91
CA THR A 433 30.96 -16.70 13.88
C THR A 433 32.04 -17.37 13.02
N LEU A 434 32.18 -16.93 11.76
CA LEU A 434 33.23 -17.43 10.85
C LEU A 434 34.64 -17.27 11.43
N ALA A 435 34.91 -16.15 12.10
CA ALA A 435 36.20 -15.91 12.74
C ALA A 435 36.50 -16.94 13.85
N GLN A 436 35.46 -17.40 14.56
CA GLN A 436 35.59 -18.41 15.60
C GLN A 436 35.71 -19.82 15.00
N GLU A 437 35.02 -20.12 13.90
CA GLU A 437 35.23 -21.35 13.10
C GLU A 437 36.69 -21.45 12.63
N ASP A 438 37.22 -20.38 12.05
CA ASP A 438 38.61 -20.31 11.56
C ASP A 438 39.63 -20.44 12.70
N ALA A 439 39.40 -19.77 13.82
CA ALA A 439 40.29 -19.83 14.98
C ALA A 439 40.34 -21.22 15.64
N LEU A 440 39.22 -21.95 15.59
CA LEU A 440 39.11 -23.30 16.12
C LEU A 440 39.46 -24.38 15.10
N GLY A 441 39.58 -24.03 13.81
CA GLY A 441 39.83 -24.97 12.73
C GLY A 441 38.71 -26.00 12.53
N LEU A 442 37.45 -25.60 12.80
CA LEU A 442 36.29 -26.49 12.75
C LEU A 442 35.12 -25.88 11.99
N ASN A 443 34.36 -26.74 11.31
CA ASN A 443 33.15 -26.37 10.58
C ASN A 443 31.93 -26.84 11.38
N PHE A 444 31.15 -25.91 11.94
CA PHE A 444 29.98 -26.28 12.77
C PHE A 444 28.91 -27.07 12.00
N ALA A 445 28.82 -26.89 10.67
CA ALA A 445 27.89 -27.66 9.85
C ALA A 445 28.27 -29.15 9.80
N GLU A 446 29.58 -29.44 9.67
CA GLU A 446 30.08 -30.82 9.70
C GLU A 446 29.93 -31.47 11.07
N VAL A 447 30.15 -30.70 12.15
CA VAL A 447 29.91 -31.15 13.52
C VAL A 447 28.44 -31.53 13.70
N TYR A 448 27.53 -30.68 13.22
CA TYR A 448 26.10 -30.95 13.28
C TYR A 448 25.71 -32.19 12.46
N MET A 449 26.16 -32.33 11.21
CA MET A 449 25.86 -33.51 10.37
C MET A 449 26.33 -34.83 11.00
N ASN A 450 27.40 -34.82 11.78
CA ASN A 450 27.92 -36.00 12.47
C ASN A 450 27.28 -36.24 13.85
N SER A 451 26.46 -35.31 14.33
CA SER A 451 25.85 -35.37 15.67
C SER A 451 24.64 -36.31 15.74
N ASP A 452 24.33 -36.79 16.95
CA ASP A 452 23.09 -37.54 17.21
C ASP A 452 21.83 -36.70 17.05
N LEU A 453 21.95 -35.37 17.14
CA LEU A 453 20.84 -34.44 16.90
C LEU A 453 20.41 -34.49 15.43
N TYR A 454 21.36 -34.43 14.49
CA TYR A 454 21.07 -34.54 13.06
C TYR A 454 20.44 -35.89 12.69
N ARG A 455 20.93 -37.00 13.26
CA ARG A 455 20.33 -38.33 13.04
C ARG A 455 18.88 -38.40 13.52
N ARG A 456 18.59 -37.86 14.71
CA ARG A 456 17.22 -37.77 15.24
C ARG A 456 16.33 -36.92 14.35
N ASN A 457 16.83 -35.78 13.86
CA ASN A 457 16.06 -34.92 12.96
C ASN A 457 15.79 -35.58 11.61
N LYS A 458 16.75 -36.30 11.04
CA LYS A 458 16.54 -37.08 9.82
C LYS A 458 15.51 -38.20 10.01
N ALA A 459 15.54 -38.87 11.16
CA ALA A 459 14.51 -39.87 11.50
C ALA A 459 13.12 -39.22 11.62
N LEU A 460 13.03 -38.07 12.29
CA LEU A 460 11.78 -37.31 12.44
C LEU A 460 11.24 -36.82 11.09
N ILE A 461 12.11 -36.32 10.21
CA ILE A 461 11.74 -35.91 8.84
C ILE A 461 11.19 -37.10 8.08
N SER A 462 11.87 -38.25 8.12
CA SER A 462 11.40 -39.48 7.47
C SER A 462 10.05 -39.95 8.00
N GLU A 463 9.82 -39.86 9.32
CA GLU A 463 8.54 -40.22 9.95
C GLU A 463 7.42 -39.29 9.49
N LEU A 464 7.62 -37.98 9.60
CA LEU A 464 6.63 -36.96 9.22
C LEU A 464 6.42 -36.82 7.70
N SER A 465 7.35 -37.34 6.90
CA SER A 465 7.24 -37.41 5.44
C SER A 465 6.40 -38.59 4.97
N THR A 466 6.06 -39.52 5.87
CA THR A 466 5.11 -40.60 5.57
C THR A 466 3.70 -40.21 6.01
N PRO A 467 2.69 -40.34 5.13
CA PRO A 467 1.33 -39.97 5.48
C PRO A 467 0.77 -40.91 6.56
N PRO A 468 0.08 -40.38 7.59
CA PRO A 468 -0.57 -41.21 8.60
C PRO A 468 -1.57 -42.21 7.98
N PRO A 469 -1.73 -43.42 8.56
CA PRO A 469 -2.68 -44.41 8.04
C PRO A 469 -4.11 -43.86 8.11
N GLY A 470 -4.75 -43.73 6.94
CA GLY A 470 -6.11 -43.20 6.80
C GLY A 470 -6.21 -41.69 6.55
N SER A 471 -5.09 -40.97 6.44
CA SER A 471 -5.11 -39.57 6.00
C SER A 471 -5.39 -39.45 4.51
N THR A 472 -6.01 -38.35 4.11
CA THR A 472 -6.20 -37.96 2.72
C THR A 472 -5.39 -36.71 2.42
N ASP A 473 -4.83 -36.64 1.21
CA ASP A 473 -4.14 -35.44 0.74
C ASP A 473 -5.09 -34.22 0.72
N LEU A 474 -4.56 -33.05 1.06
CA LEU A 474 -5.29 -31.79 1.07
C LEU A 474 -5.44 -31.28 -0.35
N TYR A 475 -6.48 -31.76 -1.03
CA TYR A 475 -6.79 -31.33 -2.38
C TYR A 475 -7.77 -30.16 -2.39
N PHE A 476 -7.38 -29.07 -3.03
CA PHE A 476 -8.24 -27.93 -3.31
C PHE A 476 -8.48 -27.83 -4.81
N SER A 477 -9.75 -27.76 -5.23
CA SER A 477 -10.13 -27.68 -6.64
C SER A 477 -9.78 -26.34 -7.31
N LYS A 478 -9.61 -25.27 -6.52
CA LYS A 478 -9.31 -23.92 -7.00
C LYS A 478 -8.25 -23.28 -6.10
N GLN A 479 -7.41 -22.46 -6.73
CA GLN A 479 -6.38 -21.64 -6.07
C GLN A 479 -6.98 -20.69 -5.03
N TYR A 480 -8.06 -19.97 -5.38
CA TYR A 480 -8.75 -19.03 -4.49
C TYR A 480 -9.96 -19.69 -3.83
N ALA A 481 -10.26 -19.30 -2.58
CA ALA A 481 -11.41 -19.82 -1.84
C ALA A 481 -12.75 -19.34 -2.43
N GLN A 482 -12.82 -18.05 -2.80
CA GLN A 482 -14.04 -17.41 -3.29
C GLN A 482 -14.12 -17.34 -4.82
N SER A 483 -15.36 -17.21 -5.33
CA SER A 483 -15.62 -17.02 -6.77
C SER A 483 -15.12 -15.65 -7.26
N PHE A 484 -14.86 -15.52 -8.57
CA PHE A 484 -14.44 -14.27 -9.19
C PHE A 484 -15.39 -13.10 -8.89
N PHE A 485 -16.70 -13.34 -8.96
CA PHE A 485 -17.70 -12.30 -8.71
C PHE A 485 -17.70 -11.86 -7.24
N THR A 486 -17.60 -12.82 -6.31
CA THR A 486 -17.48 -12.52 -4.87
C THR A 486 -16.21 -11.72 -4.58
N GLN A 487 -15.08 -12.05 -5.23
CA GLN A 487 -13.84 -11.28 -5.12
C GLN A 487 -14.05 -9.83 -5.58
N CYS A 488 -14.73 -9.61 -6.71
CA CYS A 488 -15.02 -8.26 -7.20
C CYS A 488 -15.87 -7.45 -6.22
N VAL A 489 -16.92 -8.07 -5.66
CA VAL A 489 -17.82 -7.41 -4.69
C VAL A 489 -17.07 -7.06 -3.41
N ALA A 490 -16.26 -7.96 -2.86
CA ALA A 490 -15.47 -7.70 -1.67
C ALA A 490 -14.45 -6.58 -1.91
N CYS A 491 -13.74 -6.60 -3.04
CA CYS A 491 -12.80 -5.53 -3.42
C CYS A 491 -13.52 -4.19 -3.55
N LEU A 492 -14.69 -4.16 -4.20
CA LEU A 492 -15.48 -2.94 -4.36
C LEU A 492 -15.99 -2.42 -3.02
N TRP A 493 -16.39 -3.30 -2.10
CA TRP A 493 -16.78 -2.93 -0.74
C TRP A 493 -15.63 -2.25 0.02
N LYS A 494 -14.41 -2.82 -0.04
CA LYS A 494 -13.21 -2.21 0.57
C LYS A 494 -12.93 -0.82 -0.04
N GLN A 495 -12.93 -0.73 -1.37
CA GLN A 495 -12.66 0.53 -2.07
C GLN A 495 -13.71 1.59 -1.77
N HIS A 496 -14.99 1.20 -1.71
CA HIS A 496 -16.07 2.12 -1.35
C HIS A 496 -15.87 2.72 0.05
N LYS A 497 -15.55 1.89 1.05
CA LYS A 497 -15.25 2.36 2.41
C LYS A 497 -14.02 3.28 2.44
N SER A 498 -12.96 2.90 1.72
CA SER A 498 -11.71 3.67 1.64
C SER A 498 -11.94 5.06 1.04
N TYR A 499 -12.61 5.13 -0.12
CA TYR A 499 -12.91 6.39 -0.81
C TYR A 499 -13.85 7.28 0.02
N TRP A 500 -14.90 6.70 0.60
CA TRP A 500 -15.83 7.44 1.44
C TRP A 500 -15.16 8.08 2.67
N ARG A 501 -14.19 7.38 3.28
CA ARG A 501 -13.44 7.88 4.45
C ARG A 501 -12.18 8.66 4.09
N ASN A 502 -11.95 8.96 2.82
CA ASN A 502 -10.86 9.81 2.36
C ASN A 502 -11.40 11.18 1.88
N PRO A 503 -11.83 12.07 2.80
CA PRO A 503 -12.31 13.40 2.44
C PRO A 503 -11.21 14.25 1.79
N SER A 504 -9.94 14.05 2.18
CA SER A 504 -8.79 14.72 1.56
C SER A 504 -8.69 14.47 0.07
N TYR A 505 -9.19 13.35 -0.44
CA TYR A 505 -9.30 13.10 -1.86
C TYR A 505 -10.61 13.61 -2.44
N THR A 506 -11.74 13.04 -1.99
CA THR A 506 -13.03 13.26 -2.65
C THR A 506 -13.55 14.68 -2.46
N ALA A 507 -13.45 15.23 -1.24
CA ALA A 507 -13.94 16.59 -0.96
C ALA A 507 -13.04 17.63 -1.63
N THR A 508 -11.71 17.47 -1.55
CA THR A 508 -10.74 18.34 -2.23
C THR A 508 -10.96 18.36 -3.74
N ARG A 509 -11.17 17.19 -4.35
CA ARG A 509 -11.45 17.07 -5.79
C ARG A 509 -12.73 17.80 -6.20
N ILE A 510 -13.82 17.62 -5.45
CA ILE A 510 -15.10 18.31 -5.72
C ILE A 510 -14.94 19.82 -5.50
N PHE A 511 -14.34 20.24 -4.38
CA PHE A 511 -14.11 21.64 -4.05
C PHE A 511 -13.30 22.37 -5.13
N PHE A 512 -12.13 21.83 -5.51
CA PHE A 512 -11.31 22.41 -6.58
C PHE A 512 -12.06 22.44 -7.90
N THR A 513 -12.83 21.39 -8.24
CA THR A 513 -13.64 21.40 -9.46
C THR A 513 -14.66 22.53 -9.46
N THR A 514 -15.36 22.76 -8.35
CA THR A 514 -16.34 23.84 -8.23
C THR A 514 -15.67 25.21 -8.33
N VAL A 515 -14.55 25.43 -7.65
CA VAL A 515 -13.80 26.69 -7.72
C VAL A 515 -13.33 26.96 -9.16
N ILE A 516 -12.75 25.95 -9.82
CA ILE A 516 -12.31 26.04 -11.20
C ILE A 516 -13.52 26.30 -12.12
N ALA A 517 -14.64 25.59 -11.95
CA ALA A 517 -15.86 25.82 -12.72
C ALA A 517 -16.36 27.27 -12.65
N LEU A 518 -16.34 27.88 -11.46
CA LEU A 518 -16.72 29.27 -11.27
C LEU A 518 -15.74 30.23 -11.93
N ILE A 519 -14.43 29.98 -11.82
CA ILE A 519 -13.41 30.79 -12.48
C ILE A 519 -13.60 30.72 -14.00
N PHE A 520 -13.66 29.52 -14.58
CA PHE A 520 -13.86 29.34 -16.03
C PHE A 520 -15.17 29.92 -16.52
N GLY A 521 -16.28 29.63 -15.83
CA GLY A 521 -17.60 30.14 -16.19
C GLY A 521 -17.66 31.67 -16.15
N THR A 522 -17.04 32.33 -15.16
CA THR A 522 -17.05 33.80 -15.06
C THR A 522 -16.09 34.47 -16.04
N ILE A 523 -14.95 33.85 -16.37
CA ILE A 523 -14.02 34.34 -17.40
C ILE A 523 -14.69 34.34 -18.78
N PHE A 524 -15.41 33.25 -19.11
CA PHE A 524 -16.03 33.06 -20.42
C PHE A 524 -17.53 33.43 -20.45
N LEU A 525 -17.97 34.33 -19.57
CA LEU A 525 -19.40 34.60 -19.37
C LEU A 525 -20.09 35.13 -20.65
N ASN A 526 -21.21 34.51 -21.03
CA ASN A 526 -22.03 34.83 -22.21
C ASN A 526 -21.27 34.82 -23.54
N LEU A 527 -20.14 34.09 -23.61
CA LEU A 527 -19.39 33.97 -24.85
C LEU A 527 -20.14 33.14 -25.89
N GLY A 528 -20.96 32.16 -25.46
CA GLY A 528 -21.76 31.31 -26.34
C GLY A 528 -22.76 32.06 -27.23
N GLN A 529 -23.13 33.29 -26.84
CA GLN A 529 -24.07 34.14 -27.59
C GLN A 529 -23.38 35.01 -28.66
N LYS A 530 -22.04 35.11 -28.65
CA LYS A 530 -21.26 35.95 -29.56
C LYS A 530 -20.64 35.09 -30.66
N VAL A 531 -21.23 35.10 -31.85
CA VAL A 531 -20.78 34.28 -33.00
C VAL A 531 -20.38 35.14 -34.22
N GLY A 532 -20.35 36.47 -34.05
CA GLY A 532 -20.23 37.41 -35.16
C GLY A 532 -18.83 37.54 -35.76
N LYS A 533 -17.76 37.35 -34.97
CA LYS A 533 -16.36 37.43 -35.44
C LYS A 533 -15.67 36.07 -35.37
N ARG A 534 -14.71 35.83 -36.28
CA ARG A 534 -13.83 34.64 -36.23
C ARG A 534 -13.16 34.48 -34.86
N GLN A 535 -12.75 35.59 -34.24
CA GLN A 535 -12.16 35.58 -32.90
C GLN A 535 -13.11 35.07 -31.82
N ASP A 536 -14.42 35.35 -31.91
CA ASP A 536 -15.38 34.90 -30.91
C ASP A 536 -15.58 33.37 -30.97
N LEU A 537 -15.58 32.81 -32.20
CA LEU A 537 -15.56 31.36 -32.41
C LEU A 537 -14.29 30.71 -31.84
N PHE A 538 -13.12 31.31 -32.08
CA PHE A 538 -11.86 30.83 -31.50
C PHE A 538 -11.85 30.91 -29.97
N ASN A 539 -12.41 31.97 -29.38
CA ASN A 539 -12.54 32.11 -27.93
C ASN A 539 -13.45 31.02 -27.35
N SER A 540 -14.55 30.71 -28.04
CA SER A 540 -15.50 29.67 -27.62
C SER A 540 -14.86 28.28 -27.65
N LEU A 541 -14.21 27.91 -28.77
CA LEU A 541 -13.43 26.65 -28.83
C LEU A 541 -12.31 26.62 -27.78
N GLY A 542 -11.61 27.74 -27.60
CA GLY A 542 -10.54 27.85 -26.61
C GLY A 542 -11.03 27.66 -25.17
N SER A 543 -12.24 28.10 -24.85
CA SER A 543 -12.85 27.89 -23.53
C SER A 543 -13.11 26.41 -23.23
N MET A 544 -13.63 25.67 -24.22
CA MET A 544 -13.91 24.24 -24.10
C MET A 544 -12.62 23.42 -24.01
N TYR A 545 -11.65 23.76 -24.84
CA TYR A 545 -10.33 23.11 -24.86
C TYR A 545 -9.56 23.32 -23.54
N ALA A 546 -9.54 24.57 -23.03
CA ALA A 546 -8.86 24.91 -21.79
C ALA A 546 -9.48 24.19 -20.57
N ALA A 547 -10.82 24.10 -20.55
CA ALA A 547 -11.59 23.37 -19.56
C ALA A 547 -11.23 21.88 -19.51
N VAL A 548 -11.21 21.23 -20.69
CA VAL A 548 -10.92 19.80 -20.82
C VAL A 548 -9.52 19.47 -20.31
N ILE A 549 -8.51 20.22 -20.73
CA ILE A 549 -7.11 19.91 -20.40
C ILE A 549 -6.82 20.15 -18.93
N PHE A 550 -7.25 21.28 -18.39
CA PHE A 550 -6.86 21.65 -17.04
C PHE A 550 -7.45 20.72 -15.99
N ILE A 551 -8.75 20.44 -16.09
CA ILE A 551 -9.43 19.55 -15.15
C ILE A 551 -9.07 18.10 -15.42
N GLY A 552 -8.89 17.75 -16.70
CA GLY A 552 -8.38 16.43 -17.08
C GLY A 552 -7.06 16.12 -16.40
N ILE A 553 -6.05 16.97 -16.59
CA ILE A 553 -4.72 16.79 -15.98
C ILE A 553 -4.83 16.77 -14.45
N GLN A 554 -5.62 17.67 -13.85
CA GLN A 554 -5.80 17.70 -12.40
C GLN A 554 -6.41 16.39 -11.85
N ASN A 555 -7.41 15.83 -12.53
CA ASN A 555 -8.00 14.54 -12.14
C ASN A 555 -6.99 13.40 -12.22
N GLY A 556 -6.16 13.38 -13.26
CA GLY A 556 -5.08 12.43 -13.41
C GLY A 556 -4.04 12.54 -12.30
N GLN A 557 -3.64 13.76 -11.91
CA GLN A 557 -2.65 13.98 -10.86
C GLN A 557 -3.19 13.66 -9.46
N CYS A 558 -4.43 14.02 -9.15
CA CYS A 558 -5.01 13.78 -7.83
C CYS A 558 -5.17 12.29 -7.50
N VAL A 559 -5.40 11.42 -8.49
CA VAL A 559 -5.62 9.98 -8.26
C VAL A 559 -4.31 9.20 -8.05
N GLN A 560 -3.19 9.70 -8.59
CA GLN A 560 -1.88 9.03 -8.55
C GLN A 560 -1.41 8.61 -7.14
N PRO A 561 -1.34 9.50 -6.13
CA PRO A 561 -0.84 9.13 -4.81
C PRO A 561 -1.71 8.08 -4.10
N ILE A 562 -3.02 8.04 -4.40
CA ILE A 562 -3.95 7.10 -3.78
C ILE A 562 -3.78 5.71 -4.38
N VAL A 563 -3.66 5.63 -5.71
CA VAL A 563 -3.35 4.37 -6.39
C VAL A 563 -2.00 3.83 -5.96
N ASP A 564 -1.01 4.70 -5.72
CA ASP A 564 0.32 4.30 -5.29
C ASP A 564 0.29 3.58 -3.94
N VAL A 565 -0.40 4.15 -2.95
CA VAL A 565 -0.61 3.53 -1.63
C VAL A 565 -1.36 2.20 -1.77
N GLU A 566 -2.52 2.17 -2.43
CA GLU A 566 -3.32 0.94 -2.57
C GLU A 566 -2.62 -0.14 -3.40
N ARG A 567 -1.74 0.23 -4.34
CA ARG A 567 -0.93 -0.73 -5.12
C ARG A 567 0.03 -1.52 -4.23
N THR A 568 0.65 -0.89 -3.24
CA THR A 568 1.52 -1.60 -2.29
C THR A 568 0.73 -2.64 -1.49
N VAL A 569 -0.48 -2.26 -1.05
CA VAL A 569 -1.42 -3.15 -0.36
C VAL A 569 -1.86 -4.29 -1.28
N PHE A 570 -2.18 -4.00 -2.54
CA PHE A 570 -2.57 -4.98 -3.55
C PHE A 570 -1.50 -6.07 -3.75
N TYR A 571 -0.21 -5.72 -3.83
CA TYR A 571 0.84 -6.72 -4.00
C TYR A 571 0.93 -7.68 -2.82
N ARG A 572 0.80 -7.17 -1.60
CA ARG A 572 0.76 -8.00 -0.38
C ARG A 572 -0.49 -8.88 -0.32
N GLU A 573 -1.68 -8.33 -0.57
CA GLU A 573 -2.95 -9.09 -0.59
C GLU A 573 -2.96 -10.17 -1.68
N LYS A 574 -2.38 -9.89 -2.85
CA LYS A 574 -2.20 -10.86 -3.93
C LYS A 574 -1.21 -11.98 -3.54
N ALA A 575 -0.10 -11.63 -2.88
CA ALA A 575 0.88 -12.61 -2.42
C ALA A 575 0.32 -13.53 -1.31
N ALA A 576 -0.61 -13.03 -0.50
CA ALA A 576 -1.37 -13.82 0.48
C ALA A 576 -2.49 -14.68 -0.13
N GLY A 577 -2.71 -14.63 -1.45
CA GLY A 577 -3.70 -15.46 -2.15
C GLY A 577 -5.15 -15.04 -1.91
N MET A 578 -5.41 -13.77 -1.57
CA MET A 578 -6.77 -13.29 -1.28
C MET A 578 -7.67 -13.25 -2.52
N TYR A 579 -7.14 -12.79 -3.64
CA TYR A 579 -7.87 -12.63 -4.90
C TYR A 579 -6.92 -12.56 -6.10
N SER A 580 -7.48 -12.73 -7.30
CA SER A 580 -6.75 -12.54 -8.56
C SER A 580 -6.62 -11.05 -8.94
N ALA A 581 -5.71 -10.71 -9.87
CA ALA A 581 -5.46 -9.30 -10.19
C ALA A 581 -6.67 -8.55 -10.82
N LEU A 582 -7.53 -9.28 -11.54
CA LEU A 582 -8.63 -8.69 -12.30
C LEU A 582 -9.77 -8.15 -11.42
N PRO A 583 -10.27 -8.88 -10.39
CA PRO A 583 -11.28 -8.35 -9.46
C PRO A 583 -10.92 -7.03 -8.80
N TYR A 584 -9.67 -6.90 -8.37
CA TYR A 584 -9.16 -5.64 -7.81
C TYR A 584 -9.17 -4.51 -8.85
N ALA A 585 -8.66 -4.78 -10.07
CA ALA A 585 -8.65 -3.79 -11.14
C ALA A 585 -10.07 -3.32 -11.52
N PHE A 586 -11.03 -4.24 -11.60
CA PHE A 586 -12.43 -3.89 -11.84
C PHE A 586 -13.01 -3.05 -10.70
N ALA A 587 -12.80 -3.45 -9.45
CA ALA A 587 -13.27 -2.69 -8.30
C ALA A 587 -12.74 -1.26 -8.27
N GLN A 588 -11.44 -1.09 -8.57
CA GLN A 588 -10.79 0.23 -8.64
C GLN A 588 -11.33 1.09 -9.80
N VAL A 589 -11.63 0.49 -10.95
CA VAL A 589 -12.26 1.20 -12.08
C VAL A 589 -13.70 1.60 -11.77
N PHE A 590 -14.49 0.71 -11.16
CA PHE A 590 -15.90 0.95 -10.89
C PHE A 590 -16.13 2.02 -9.81
N ILE A 591 -15.25 2.12 -8.80
CA ILE A 591 -15.43 3.13 -7.74
C ILE A 591 -15.21 4.56 -8.25
N GLU A 592 -14.36 4.77 -9.25
CA GLU A 592 -14.12 6.09 -9.84
C GLU A 592 -15.32 6.63 -10.63
N ILE A 593 -16.10 5.74 -11.25
CA ILE A 593 -17.21 6.12 -12.15
C ILE A 593 -18.24 7.03 -11.47
N PRO A 594 -18.81 6.69 -10.28
CA PRO A 594 -19.76 7.57 -9.59
C PRO A 594 -19.17 8.93 -9.19
N HIS A 595 -17.91 8.95 -8.73
CA HIS A 595 -17.25 10.18 -8.30
C HIS A 595 -16.97 11.12 -9.48
N VAL A 596 -16.45 10.58 -10.58
CA VAL A 596 -16.23 11.31 -11.84
C VAL A 596 -17.56 11.80 -12.42
N PHE A 597 -18.62 10.99 -12.34
CA PHE A 597 -19.96 11.36 -12.82
C PHE A 597 -20.51 12.56 -12.05
N LEU A 598 -20.46 12.52 -10.71
CA LEU A 598 -20.87 13.64 -9.86
C LEU A 598 -20.04 14.90 -10.16
N GLN A 599 -18.72 14.75 -10.28
CA GLN A 599 -17.81 15.84 -10.64
C GLN A 599 -18.18 16.46 -11.99
N THR A 600 -18.52 15.64 -12.98
CA THR A 600 -18.92 16.10 -14.32
C THR A 600 -20.23 16.88 -14.26
N ILE A 601 -21.23 16.43 -13.48
CA ILE A 601 -22.50 17.14 -13.31
C ILE A 601 -22.27 18.53 -12.72
N ILE A 602 -21.51 18.62 -11.64
CA ILE A 602 -21.23 19.90 -10.96
C ILE A 602 -20.50 20.84 -11.92
N TYR A 603 -19.43 20.36 -12.56
CA TYR A 603 -18.66 21.17 -13.49
C TYR A 603 -19.50 21.63 -14.69
N GLY A 604 -20.17 20.66 -15.33
CA GLY A 604 -20.92 20.88 -16.56
C GLY A 604 -22.09 21.84 -16.34
N LEU A 605 -22.86 21.69 -15.27
CA LEU A 605 -23.98 22.59 -14.98
C LEU A 605 -23.52 24.04 -14.80
N ILE A 606 -22.46 24.26 -14.03
CA ILE A 606 -21.93 25.60 -13.74
C ILE A 606 -21.38 26.24 -15.02
N VAL A 607 -20.50 25.53 -15.73
CA VAL A 607 -19.80 26.11 -16.89
C VAL A 607 -20.73 26.27 -18.09
N TYR A 608 -21.60 25.30 -18.37
CA TYR A 608 -22.57 25.40 -19.45
C TYR A 608 -23.52 26.59 -19.26
N SER A 609 -23.99 26.78 -18.03
CA SER A 609 -24.87 27.90 -17.68
C SER A 609 -24.17 29.24 -17.77
N LEU A 610 -22.94 29.37 -17.27
CA LEU A 610 -22.22 30.64 -17.22
C LEU A 610 -21.68 31.07 -18.59
N ILE A 611 -21.21 30.13 -19.42
CA ILE A 611 -20.77 30.44 -20.79
C ILE A 611 -21.96 30.88 -21.67
N GLY A 612 -23.18 30.47 -21.33
CA GLY A 612 -24.39 30.80 -22.07
C GLY A 612 -24.52 30.01 -23.37
N LEU A 613 -24.22 28.71 -23.32
CA LEU A 613 -24.41 27.78 -24.44
C LEU A 613 -25.90 27.47 -24.65
N ASP A 614 -26.25 26.93 -25.83
CA ASP A 614 -27.64 26.65 -26.21
C ASP A 614 -28.26 25.52 -25.37
N TRP A 615 -29.31 25.81 -24.61
CA TRP A 615 -29.98 24.86 -23.71
C TRP A 615 -30.82 23.78 -24.39
N ALA A 616 -30.73 23.60 -25.71
CA ALA A 616 -31.31 22.45 -26.39
C ALA A 616 -30.86 21.13 -25.72
N PHE A 617 -31.83 20.31 -25.29
CA PHE A 617 -31.59 19.09 -24.51
C PHE A 617 -30.51 18.19 -25.13
N MET A 618 -30.57 17.96 -26.44
CA MET A 618 -29.59 17.13 -27.15
C MET A 618 -28.18 17.72 -27.10
N LYS A 619 -28.01 19.05 -27.20
CA LYS A 619 -26.69 19.70 -27.16
C LYS A 619 -26.09 19.63 -25.76
N PHE A 620 -26.90 19.86 -24.74
CA PHE A 620 -26.48 19.72 -23.34
C PHE A 620 -26.10 18.27 -23.01
N PHE A 621 -26.90 17.30 -23.45
CA PHE A 621 -26.61 15.88 -23.24
C PHE A 621 -25.28 15.48 -23.88
N TRP A 622 -25.03 15.87 -25.14
CA TRP A 622 -23.75 15.59 -25.80
C TRP A 622 -22.56 16.24 -25.09
N TYR A 623 -22.72 17.48 -24.63
CA TYR A 623 -21.68 18.15 -23.85
C TYR A 623 -21.35 17.38 -22.57
N MET A 624 -22.37 17.00 -21.80
CA MET A 624 -22.21 16.20 -20.58
C MET A 624 -21.57 14.83 -20.86
N PHE A 625 -22.01 14.16 -21.93
CA PHE A 625 -21.47 12.88 -22.37
C PHE A 625 -19.96 12.98 -22.66
N PHE A 626 -19.55 13.90 -23.54
CA PHE A 626 -18.13 14.04 -23.89
C PHE A 626 -17.28 14.49 -22.70
N MET A 627 -17.78 15.38 -21.85
CA MET A 627 -17.07 15.80 -20.64
C MET A 627 -16.86 14.63 -19.67
N PHE A 628 -17.88 13.79 -19.48
CA PHE A 628 -17.79 12.62 -18.60
C PHE A 628 -16.73 11.63 -19.07
N PHE A 629 -16.76 11.24 -20.35
CA PHE A 629 -15.78 10.31 -20.90
C PHE A 629 -14.36 10.89 -20.92
N THR A 630 -14.24 12.19 -21.11
CA THR A 630 -12.95 12.90 -21.05
C THR A 630 -12.36 12.81 -19.65
N PHE A 631 -13.14 13.13 -18.61
CA PHE A 631 -12.67 13.03 -17.22
C PHE A 631 -12.35 11.61 -16.80
N LEU A 632 -13.13 10.62 -17.26
CA LEU A 632 -12.80 9.20 -17.06
C LEU A 632 -11.47 8.82 -17.69
N TYR A 633 -11.26 9.19 -18.96
CA TYR A 633 -10.03 8.91 -19.68
C TYR A 633 -8.79 9.45 -18.96
N PHE A 634 -8.83 10.71 -18.52
CA PHE A 634 -7.72 11.32 -17.79
C PHE A 634 -7.46 10.64 -16.44
N THR A 635 -8.53 10.27 -15.71
CA THR A 635 -8.42 9.57 -14.42
C THR A 635 -7.78 8.18 -14.63
N PHE A 636 -8.27 7.39 -15.58
CA PHE A 636 -7.72 6.07 -15.89
C PHE A 636 -6.28 6.12 -16.39
N TYR A 637 -5.92 7.14 -17.18
CA TYR A 637 -4.55 7.34 -17.58
C TYR A 637 -3.63 7.63 -16.39
N GLY A 638 -4.09 8.46 -15.42
CA GLY A 638 -3.37 8.70 -14.17
C GLY A 638 -3.10 7.41 -13.39
N MET A 639 -4.10 6.52 -13.29
CA MET A 639 -3.95 5.21 -12.63
C MET A 639 -2.99 4.28 -13.38
N MET A 640 -3.09 4.23 -14.71
CA MET A 640 -2.18 3.45 -15.55
C MET A 640 -0.72 3.92 -15.41
N ALA A 641 -0.49 5.24 -15.33
CA ALA A 641 0.85 5.80 -15.18
C ALA A 641 1.54 5.29 -13.89
N VAL A 642 0.80 5.19 -12.77
CA VAL A 642 1.31 4.61 -11.51
C VAL A 642 1.55 3.11 -11.63
N ALA A 643 0.71 2.39 -12.35
CA ALA A 643 0.91 0.96 -12.56
C ALA A 643 2.18 0.66 -13.39
N MET A 644 2.58 1.56 -14.29
CA MET A 644 3.76 1.41 -15.16
C MET A 644 5.07 1.92 -14.55
N THR A 645 5.01 2.71 -13.48
CA THR A 645 6.18 3.40 -12.92
C THR A 645 6.44 2.97 -11.48
N PRO A 646 7.67 3.07 -10.96
CA PRO A 646 7.97 2.60 -9.62
C PRO A 646 7.32 3.45 -8.53
N ASN A 647 7.21 4.77 -8.70
CA ASN A 647 6.67 5.70 -7.71
C ASN A 647 5.71 6.72 -8.36
N SER A 648 4.78 7.27 -7.57
CA SER A 648 3.85 8.32 -8.02
C SER A 648 4.53 9.59 -8.58
N ASP A 649 5.68 10.00 -8.04
CA ASP A 649 6.42 11.16 -8.56
C ASP A 649 6.89 10.97 -10.01
N ILE A 650 7.40 9.77 -10.32
CA ILE A 650 7.82 9.42 -11.68
C ILE A 650 6.60 9.28 -12.58
N ALA A 651 5.49 8.72 -12.06
CA ALA A 651 4.22 8.66 -12.77
C ALA A 651 3.75 10.06 -13.21
N ALA A 652 3.86 11.07 -12.33
CA ALA A 652 3.48 12.44 -12.61
C ALA A 652 4.32 13.06 -13.74
N ILE A 653 5.63 12.83 -13.74
CA ILE A 653 6.55 13.31 -14.79
C ILE A 653 6.21 12.69 -16.13
N VAL A 654 6.07 11.35 -16.18
CA VAL A 654 5.73 10.62 -17.40
C VAL A 654 4.37 11.05 -17.94
N ALA A 655 3.35 11.12 -17.07
CA ALA A 655 2.02 11.55 -17.46
C ALA A 655 2.02 12.96 -18.05
N THR A 656 2.76 13.89 -17.44
CA THR A 656 2.86 15.28 -17.90
C THR A 656 3.51 15.39 -19.29
N ALA A 657 4.53 14.57 -19.56
CA ALA A 657 5.16 14.53 -20.88
C ALA A 657 4.17 14.08 -21.97
N PHE A 658 3.41 13.01 -21.73
CA PHE A 658 2.40 12.53 -22.67
C PHE A 658 1.22 13.50 -22.82
N TYR A 659 0.78 14.15 -21.74
CA TYR A 659 -0.22 15.21 -21.82
C TYR A 659 0.22 16.32 -22.77
N ALA A 660 1.48 16.76 -22.70
CA ALA A 660 2.02 17.77 -23.62
C ALA A 660 2.00 17.30 -25.09
N VAL A 661 2.37 16.04 -25.35
CA VAL A 661 2.35 15.45 -26.70
C VAL A 661 0.91 15.38 -27.24
N TRP A 662 -0.02 14.79 -26.49
CA TRP A 662 -1.43 14.71 -26.90
C TRP A 662 -2.04 16.09 -27.11
N ASN A 663 -1.61 17.06 -26.31
CA ASN A 663 -2.07 18.42 -26.45
C ASN A 663 -1.69 19.07 -27.80
N ILE A 664 -0.49 18.79 -28.31
CA ILE A 664 -0.06 19.25 -29.64
C ILE A 664 -0.96 18.65 -30.74
N PHE A 665 -1.35 17.38 -30.61
CA PHE A 665 -2.17 16.65 -31.58
C PHE A 665 -3.69 16.88 -31.44
N ALA A 666 -4.14 17.63 -30.42
CA ALA A 666 -5.56 17.87 -30.14
C ALA A 666 -6.28 18.72 -31.21
N GLY A 667 -5.56 19.32 -32.16
CA GLY A 667 -6.13 20.08 -33.28
C GLY A 667 -6.46 21.55 -32.97
N PHE A 668 -6.30 21.99 -31.72
CA PHE A 668 -6.48 23.40 -31.32
C PHE A 668 -5.19 24.22 -31.50
N LEU A 669 -4.04 23.73 -31.01
CA LEU A 669 -2.74 24.40 -31.13
C LEU A 669 -2.20 24.32 -32.56
N VAL A 670 -2.29 23.15 -33.18
CA VAL A 670 -1.95 22.92 -34.59
C VAL A 670 -3.26 22.61 -35.31
N PRO A 671 -3.85 23.57 -36.04
CA PRO A 671 -5.06 23.33 -36.80
C PRO A 671 -4.83 22.23 -37.82
N ARG A 672 -5.72 21.24 -37.89
CA ARG A 672 -5.68 20.28 -39.00
C ARG A 672 -5.99 21.03 -40.30
N SER A 673 -5.14 20.88 -41.31
CA SER A 673 -5.48 21.29 -42.67
C SER A 673 -6.73 20.51 -43.06
N VAL A 674 -7.87 21.19 -43.16
CA VAL A 674 -9.08 20.62 -43.73
C VAL A 674 -8.79 20.42 -45.20
N SER A 675 -8.29 19.23 -45.57
CA SER A 675 -8.39 18.74 -46.93
C SER A 675 -9.88 18.55 -47.18
N VAL A 676 -10.47 19.51 -47.88
CA VAL A 676 -11.83 19.43 -48.41
C VAL A 676 -11.92 18.14 -49.22
N LEU A 677 -12.68 17.17 -48.71
CA LEU A 677 -13.08 15.95 -49.42
C LEU A 677 -14.46 16.17 -50.00
#